data_AF-A0A131Z1F4-F1
#
_entry.id   AF-A0A131Z1F4-F1
#
_cell.length_a   1.000
_cell.length_b   1.000
_cell.length_c   1.000
_cell.angle_alpha   90.00
_cell.angle_beta   90.00
_cell.angle_gamma   90.00
#
_symmetry.space_group_name_H-M   'P 1'
#
loop_
_entity.id
_entity.type
_entity.pdbx_description
1 polymer ?
#
loop_
_entity_poly.entity_id
_entity_poly.type
_entity_poly.pdbx_seq_one_letter_code
_entity_poly.pdbx_strand_id
1 'polypeptide(L)'
;MALKFDGKVVVVTGAGGGLGREYALLFAERGASVVVNDLGGSRSGEGKSSSAADKVVEEIKAKGGQAVADYNSVEEGDKIIKTAIDNFGRVDILINNAGILRDKAFVNMTPDEFDLIHRVHLRGSFLVTKAAWPYFRKQGFGKVIMTASGAGIYGNFGQANYGSAKLALLGLSNTLAIEGKKYNIACNTIVPLAGSRLTEDIFPPEVFEKLKPSFVSPVVVWLCHDTCPESGGVFEAAGGYVGKYQWYRSGGKAFIGDDLITPEKVRDSWSQITDMSTAQPMASIHDQTKSLIEVLSGQAPSRPVGTTAPPVDDPTVFVYNADTVILYALAVGLSTQEKDHLKFLYEGAEDFSVLPSFGVIPAMPAVFGSVAQHEETRKLNIDPTKMLHGEQYLELLRPIAPSGVLKTEVRVVDVLDKGSGAVVIADADTFDQHGERVIHSQWSTFFVGSGNFGGKRTTDKARPLATIPNRKPDAVVEEKTSINQAALYRLCGDKNPLHIDPMFSAAGGFPQPIMHGLCSFGYATRHVLKQYADNDVRRFKSIKARFTGPVVPGQSIRTEMWKDGNRIIFQCSVPESNKQIISGGCVELHDVAQPPPTAPQPPLGASLESEMELKSDLVFAGMEARVEDMPELASKVKAIYEYNILVKGKPAAVWTLDLKNGKGAVYKGSPKDGKANCVITIEDEDMFNMAVGQLDPQRAFMTGKLKVKGNLLLMQRLRELLKPPKDSAPPKPASAPAASSSVPLKSDAIFESLEKKIANNPDLASSVQTIFQWDIKKDGQLIKQYTLDLKNGKGAVYLGTPKQGKPDCTFVMEDEILHSIFTGKLDAQRAFMTGKMKITGNVLASQKLQELWEQDKEENPDDELAAIVQSAKDNEAAAAAAAGADGERPPPPNEPPNTIKSDFIFGIFIEYQKQEPQIASVVKTVFHWIILQDGKKATEWTVDLKTGKGDLYKGPPKGIKADVAITIDDEDVIQLMLGKLNPQKAFMTGRLKIRGNIMLTQRFNLLWQEILKSGRVVELKLMSPLLSDGKPLSKELWSDCAFFVLTKKLAHMPDLAPKVQAIYEWRILKGGKEASKWTLDLKNGIGAVYRGSPRDGPSDCAVTMDDDIFANLVAGRVTPQVAFSKFVKVEGKKELADKLHPLFLSASKL
;
A
#
# COMPACT_ATOMS: atom_id res chain seq x y z
N MET A 1 13.84 -12.22 -30.75
CA MET A 1 15.19 -11.70 -31.04
C MET A 1 15.66 -10.80 -29.91
N ALA A 2 16.94 -10.84 -29.54
CA ALA A 2 17.52 -9.92 -28.56
C ALA A 2 17.67 -8.51 -29.15
N LEU A 3 17.41 -7.47 -28.36
CA LEU A 3 17.68 -6.08 -28.76
C LEU A 3 19.19 -5.87 -28.92
N LYS A 4 19.63 -5.36 -30.08
CA LYS A 4 21.04 -5.18 -30.46
C LYS A 4 21.29 -3.75 -30.91
N PHE A 5 22.53 -3.29 -30.73
CA PHE A 5 22.97 -1.93 -31.03
C PHE A 5 24.20 -1.93 -31.94
N ASP A 6 24.35 -2.97 -32.75
CA ASP A 6 25.46 -3.12 -33.69
C ASP A 6 25.53 -1.90 -34.61
N GLY A 7 26.74 -1.32 -34.73
CA GLY A 7 26.98 -0.13 -35.54
C GLY A 7 26.41 1.19 -34.98
N LYS A 8 25.86 1.19 -33.76
CA LYS A 8 25.43 2.41 -33.07
C LYS A 8 26.51 2.93 -32.14
N VAL A 9 26.61 4.26 -32.04
CA VAL A 9 27.51 4.96 -31.11
C VAL A 9 26.72 5.60 -29.98
N VAL A 10 27.08 5.25 -28.75
CA VAL A 10 26.40 5.69 -27.52
C VAL A 10 27.34 6.57 -26.71
N VAL A 11 26.90 7.79 -26.39
CA VAL A 11 27.59 8.68 -25.45
C VAL A 11 26.86 8.64 -24.11
N VAL A 12 27.57 8.30 -23.04
CA VAL A 12 27.02 8.30 -21.67
C VAL A 12 27.83 9.28 -20.81
N THR A 13 27.18 10.33 -20.30
CA THR A 13 27.83 11.29 -19.41
C THR A 13 27.75 10.86 -17.95
N GLY A 14 28.82 11.08 -17.18
CA GLY A 14 28.94 10.59 -15.80
C GLY A 14 28.95 9.05 -15.72
N ALA A 15 29.66 8.41 -16.63
CA ALA A 15 29.69 6.97 -16.82
C ALA A 15 30.78 6.25 -16.01
N GLY A 16 31.55 6.95 -15.18
CA GLY A 16 32.62 6.38 -14.36
C GLY A 16 32.13 5.55 -13.16
N GLY A 17 30.83 5.60 -12.84
CA GLY A 17 30.23 4.82 -11.76
C GLY A 17 28.70 4.82 -11.76
N GLY A 18 28.11 4.10 -10.81
CA GLY A 18 26.65 4.07 -10.59
C GLY A 18 25.83 3.70 -11.83
N LEU A 19 24.76 4.46 -12.07
CA LEU A 19 23.84 4.26 -13.21
C LEU A 19 24.55 4.39 -14.57
N GLY A 20 25.38 5.43 -14.75
CA GLY A 20 26.08 5.67 -16.00
C GLY A 20 27.00 4.51 -16.41
N ARG A 21 27.71 3.93 -15.44
CA ARG A 21 28.55 2.74 -15.67
C ARG A 21 27.72 1.55 -16.15
N GLU A 22 26.58 1.27 -15.49
CA GLU A 22 25.71 0.15 -15.88
C GLU A 22 25.06 0.36 -17.26
N TYR A 23 24.74 1.61 -17.63
CA TYR A 23 24.30 1.92 -19.00
C TYR A 23 25.41 1.59 -20.01
N ALA A 24 26.61 2.12 -19.79
CA ALA A 24 27.75 1.93 -20.68
C ALA A 24 28.09 0.45 -20.91
N LEU A 25 28.13 -0.34 -19.83
CA LEU A 25 28.37 -1.79 -19.89
C LEU A 25 27.29 -2.52 -20.68
N LEU A 26 26.01 -2.24 -20.40
CA LEU A 26 24.91 -2.94 -21.06
C LEU A 26 24.80 -2.57 -22.55
N PHE A 27 25.04 -1.31 -22.95
CA PHE A 27 25.07 -0.96 -24.37
C PHE A 27 26.24 -1.64 -25.10
N ALA A 28 27.43 -1.68 -24.49
CA ALA A 28 28.59 -2.33 -25.09
C ALA A 28 28.38 -3.84 -25.24
N GLU A 29 27.81 -4.52 -24.22
CA GLU A 29 27.43 -5.94 -24.27
C GLU A 29 26.46 -6.23 -25.43
N ARG A 30 25.62 -5.24 -25.80
CA ARG A 30 24.62 -5.35 -26.87
C ARG A 30 25.15 -4.88 -28.23
N GLY A 31 26.46 -4.64 -28.38
CA GLY A 31 27.13 -4.39 -29.65
C GLY A 31 27.40 -2.91 -29.98
N ALA A 32 27.06 -1.98 -29.08
CA ALA A 32 27.31 -0.56 -29.31
C ALA A 32 28.79 -0.19 -29.11
N SER A 33 29.25 0.83 -29.83
CA SER A 33 30.50 1.54 -29.51
C SER A 33 30.21 2.65 -28.51
N VAL A 34 30.90 2.67 -27.37
CA VAL A 34 30.52 3.54 -26.24
C VAL A 34 31.58 4.61 -25.96
N VAL A 35 31.17 5.87 -25.87
CA VAL A 35 31.97 6.95 -25.27
C VAL A 35 31.60 7.05 -23.80
N VAL A 36 32.56 6.71 -22.94
CA VAL A 36 32.44 6.76 -21.48
C VAL A 36 32.96 8.13 -21.02
N ASN A 37 32.07 9.11 -20.87
CA ASN A 37 32.43 10.43 -20.35
C ASN A 37 32.34 10.44 -18.82
N ASP A 38 33.42 10.86 -18.15
CA ASP A 38 33.39 11.18 -16.72
C ASP A 38 34.47 12.19 -16.35
N LEU A 39 34.11 13.22 -15.57
CA LEU A 39 35.08 14.21 -15.08
C LEU A 39 35.99 13.63 -13.98
N GLY A 40 35.53 12.58 -13.27
CA GLY A 40 36.22 11.96 -12.15
C GLY A 40 36.28 12.82 -10.88
N GLY A 41 35.31 13.73 -10.73
CA GLY A 41 35.16 14.57 -9.54
C GLY A 41 34.38 13.88 -8.40
N SER A 42 34.30 14.55 -7.26
CA SER A 42 33.55 14.10 -6.09
C SER A 42 32.02 14.31 -6.26
N ARG A 43 31.22 13.72 -5.36
CA ARG A 43 29.76 13.95 -5.27
C ARG A 43 29.39 15.43 -5.14
N SER A 44 30.27 16.25 -4.56
CA SER A 44 30.05 17.68 -4.37
C SER A 44 30.50 18.52 -5.57
N GLY A 45 31.04 17.90 -6.62
CA GLY A 45 31.53 18.58 -7.83
C GLY A 45 32.95 19.11 -7.73
N GLU A 46 33.77 18.59 -6.81
CA GLU A 46 35.17 19.00 -6.64
C GLU A 46 36.14 17.99 -7.25
N GLY A 47 37.23 18.47 -7.84
CA GLY A 47 38.30 17.63 -8.40
C GLY A 47 38.05 17.12 -9.83
N LYS A 48 39.09 16.53 -10.42
CA LYS A 48 39.10 15.92 -11.76
C LYS A 48 40.04 14.72 -11.78
N SER A 49 39.63 13.62 -12.40
CA SER A 49 40.45 12.41 -12.54
C SER A 49 40.10 11.65 -13.82
N SER A 50 41.09 11.23 -14.60
CA SER A 50 40.83 10.37 -15.77
C SER A 50 40.42 8.94 -15.37
N SER A 51 40.87 8.49 -14.20
CA SER A 51 40.78 7.09 -13.78
C SER A 51 39.36 6.53 -13.69
N ALA A 52 38.35 7.38 -13.47
CA ALA A 52 36.96 6.95 -13.38
C ALA A 52 36.44 6.43 -14.73
N ALA A 53 36.67 7.18 -15.80
CA ALA A 53 36.29 6.78 -17.16
C ALA A 53 37.18 5.63 -17.66
N ASP A 54 38.50 5.70 -17.42
CA ASP A 54 39.47 4.70 -17.88
C ASP A 54 39.11 3.29 -17.40
N LYS A 55 38.77 3.12 -16.12
CA LYS A 55 38.40 1.83 -15.54
C LYS A 55 37.20 1.19 -16.22
N VAL A 56 36.18 1.99 -16.56
CA VAL A 56 34.97 1.47 -17.22
C VAL A 56 35.25 1.11 -18.68
N VAL A 57 36.10 1.88 -19.37
CA VAL A 57 36.57 1.53 -20.72
C VAL A 57 37.37 0.23 -20.72
N GLU A 58 38.28 0.05 -19.75
CA GLU A 58 39.04 -1.19 -19.57
C GLU A 58 38.09 -2.38 -19.33
N GLU A 59 37.07 -2.21 -18.48
CA GLU A 59 36.08 -3.24 -18.21
C GLU A 59 35.27 -3.61 -19.47
N ILE A 60 34.83 -2.63 -20.25
CA ILE A 60 34.12 -2.85 -21.52
C ILE A 60 35.02 -3.63 -22.50
N LYS A 61 36.27 -3.21 -22.66
CA LYS A 61 37.23 -3.87 -23.56
C LYS A 61 37.53 -5.29 -23.11
N ALA A 62 37.67 -5.53 -21.81
CA ALA A 62 37.88 -6.87 -21.25
C ALA A 62 36.69 -7.81 -21.52
N LYS A 63 35.47 -7.27 -21.63
CA LYS A 63 34.25 -8.00 -22.01
C LYS A 63 34.04 -8.09 -23.54
N GLY A 64 35.01 -7.65 -24.34
CA GLY A 64 34.97 -7.71 -25.80
C GLY A 64 34.18 -6.60 -26.49
N GLY A 65 33.73 -5.58 -25.75
CA GLY A 65 33.05 -4.40 -26.30
C GLY A 65 34.01 -3.32 -26.80
N GLN A 66 33.47 -2.32 -27.50
CA GLN A 66 34.23 -1.16 -27.98
C GLN A 66 33.91 0.07 -27.14
N ALA A 67 34.94 0.71 -26.57
CA ALA A 67 34.76 1.96 -25.84
C ALA A 67 35.99 2.88 -25.88
N VAL A 68 35.74 4.18 -25.75
CA VAL A 68 36.76 5.24 -25.57
C VAL A 68 36.36 6.14 -24.40
N ALA A 69 37.35 6.62 -23.65
CA ALA A 69 37.13 7.52 -22.52
C ALA A 69 37.03 8.97 -22.98
N ASP A 70 36.24 9.77 -22.28
CA ASP A 70 36.23 11.23 -22.39
C ASP A 70 36.29 11.85 -20.99
N TYR A 71 37.13 12.89 -20.82
CA TYR A 71 37.43 13.49 -19.51
C TYR A 71 36.94 14.94 -19.39
N ASN A 72 36.10 15.39 -20.31
CA ASN A 72 35.63 16.77 -20.36
C ASN A 72 34.44 16.96 -19.40
N SER A 73 34.27 18.17 -18.89
CA SER A 73 33.04 18.53 -18.17
C SER A 73 31.88 18.54 -19.16
N VAL A 74 30.67 18.22 -18.71
CA VAL A 74 29.45 18.41 -19.52
C VAL A 74 29.20 19.87 -19.88
N GLU A 75 29.86 20.80 -19.21
CA GLU A 75 29.90 22.23 -19.60
C GLU A 75 30.68 22.48 -20.90
N GLU A 76 31.46 21.51 -21.37
CA GLU A 76 32.23 21.52 -22.62
C GLU A 76 31.67 20.46 -23.59
N GLY A 77 30.34 20.42 -23.72
CA GLY A 77 29.63 19.34 -24.39
C GLY A 77 30.00 19.13 -25.87
N ASP A 78 30.52 20.15 -26.56
CA ASP A 78 31.07 20.03 -27.91
C ASP A 78 32.29 19.09 -27.96
N LYS A 79 33.17 19.15 -26.95
CA LYS A 79 34.35 18.27 -26.87
C LYS A 79 33.95 16.82 -26.64
N ILE A 80 32.93 16.57 -25.80
CA ILE A 80 32.41 15.22 -25.54
C ILE A 80 31.88 14.60 -26.84
N ILE A 81 31.08 15.35 -27.60
CA ILE A 81 30.56 14.85 -28.87
C ILE A 81 31.68 14.70 -29.91
N LYS A 82 32.67 15.61 -29.91
CA LYS A 82 33.85 15.47 -30.77
C LYS A 82 34.58 14.15 -30.52
N THR A 83 34.71 13.70 -29.28
CA THR A 83 35.31 12.38 -28.97
C THR A 83 34.56 11.23 -29.64
N ALA A 84 33.22 11.26 -29.70
CA ALA A 84 32.44 10.25 -30.43
C ALA A 84 32.71 10.30 -31.94
N ILE A 85 32.75 11.50 -32.52
CA ILE A 85 32.98 11.70 -33.95
C ILE A 85 34.39 11.29 -34.37
N ASP A 86 35.41 11.70 -33.61
CA ASP A 86 36.81 11.40 -33.94
C ASP A 86 37.11 9.89 -33.89
N ASN A 87 36.49 9.15 -32.97
CA ASN A 87 36.79 7.73 -32.75
C ASN A 87 35.86 6.78 -33.52
N PHE A 88 34.60 7.16 -33.73
CA PHE A 88 33.60 6.27 -34.33
C PHE A 88 32.85 6.89 -35.52
N GLY A 89 33.12 8.15 -35.86
CA GLY A 89 32.57 8.83 -37.04
C GLY A 89 31.10 9.25 -36.94
N ARG A 90 30.41 8.94 -35.84
CA ARG A 90 28.98 9.21 -35.64
C ARG A 90 28.60 9.27 -34.15
N VAL A 91 27.37 9.71 -33.88
CA VAL A 91 26.71 9.60 -32.57
C VAL A 91 25.24 9.27 -32.82
N ASP A 92 24.70 8.26 -32.13
CA ASP A 92 23.33 7.78 -32.32
C ASP A 92 22.47 7.94 -31.07
N ILE A 93 23.08 7.72 -29.91
CA ILE A 93 22.40 7.69 -28.62
C ILE A 93 23.17 8.58 -27.65
N LEU A 94 22.46 9.47 -26.96
CA LEU A 94 23.03 10.34 -25.93
C LEU A 94 22.26 10.16 -24.61
N ILE A 95 22.98 9.81 -23.54
CA ILE A 95 22.43 9.63 -22.21
C ILE A 95 23.02 10.70 -21.29
N ASN A 96 22.22 11.73 -21.02
CA ASN A 96 22.57 12.80 -20.10
C ASN A 96 22.34 12.33 -18.65
N ASN A 97 23.39 11.77 -18.03
CA ASN A 97 23.35 11.18 -16.69
C ASN A 97 24.24 11.90 -15.66
N ALA A 98 25.27 12.65 -16.10
CA ALA A 98 26.17 13.37 -15.20
C ALA A 98 25.43 14.23 -14.16
N GLY A 99 25.92 14.21 -12.92
CA GLY A 99 25.25 14.89 -11.82
C GLY A 99 26.02 14.93 -10.52
N ILE A 100 25.70 15.92 -9.68
CA ILE A 100 26.32 16.22 -8.39
C ILE A 100 25.24 16.64 -7.38
N LEU A 101 25.58 16.74 -6.09
CA LEU A 101 24.66 17.18 -5.04
C LEU A 101 25.27 18.29 -4.17
N ARG A 102 24.45 19.28 -3.82
CA ARG A 102 24.73 20.39 -2.90
C ARG A 102 23.46 20.68 -2.08
N ASP A 103 23.10 19.71 -1.25
CA ASP A 103 21.86 19.74 -0.48
C ASP A 103 21.96 20.76 0.67
N LYS A 104 21.01 21.69 0.73
CA LYS A 104 20.97 22.75 1.73
C LYS A 104 19.53 23.22 1.91
N ALA A 105 19.11 23.44 3.17
CA ALA A 105 17.84 24.13 3.44
C ALA A 105 17.82 25.47 2.68
N PHE A 106 16.66 25.83 2.10
CA PHE A 106 16.57 26.95 1.15
C PHE A 106 17.19 28.26 1.67
N VAL A 107 16.94 28.60 2.94
CA VAL A 107 17.46 29.81 3.60
C VAL A 107 18.99 29.84 3.74
N ASN A 108 19.64 28.68 3.68
CA ASN A 108 21.09 28.55 3.88
C ASN A 108 21.84 28.24 2.58
N MET A 109 21.13 28.16 1.45
CA MET A 109 21.70 27.83 0.13
C MET A 109 22.34 29.07 -0.49
N THR A 110 23.60 28.98 -0.89
CA THR A 110 24.26 30.10 -1.56
C THR A 110 23.92 30.14 -3.04
N PRO A 111 24.01 31.32 -3.70
CA PRO A 111 23.85 31.42 -5.15
C PRO A 111 24.80 30.50 -5.93
N ASP A 112 26.06 30.36 -5.49
CA ASP A 112 27.04 29.48 -6.14
C ASP A 112 26.66 28.00 -6.06
N GLU A 113 26.11 27.57 -4.92
CA GLU A 113 25.59 26.21 -4.76
C GLU A 113 24.37 25.96 -5.66
N PHE A 114 23.53 26.97 -5.85
CA PHE A 114 22.40 26.90 -6.78
C PHE A 114 22.86 26.83 -8.24
N ASP A 115 23.77 27.71 -8.62
CA ASP A 115 24.31 27.85 -9.98
C ASP A 115 25.10 26.62 -10.39
N LEU A 116 25.95 26.08 -9.51
CA LEU A 116 26.74 24.89 -9.81
C LEU A 116 25.86 23.68 -10.18
N ILE A 117 24.77 23.46 -9.44
CA ILE A 117 23.80 22.40 -9.75
C ILE A 117 23.17 22.63 -11.13
N HIS A 118 22.75 23.86 -11.45
CA HIS A 118 22.18 24.16 -12.77
C HIS A 118 23.18 24.06 -13.91
N ARG A 119 24.44 24.47 -13.70
CA ARG A 119 25.51 24.37 -14.69
C ARG A 119 25.79 22.92 -15.08
N VAL A 120 25.91 22.02 -14.10
CA VAL A 120 26.21 20.61 -14.37
C VAL A 120 24.98 19.88 -14.92
N HIS A 121 23.83 19.98 -14.26
CA HIS A 121 22.67 19.18 -14.63
C HIS A 121 21.95 19.70 -15.87
N LEU A 122 21.44 20.94 -15.81
CA LEU A 122 20.58 21.48 -16.86
C LEU A 122 21.41 22.00 -18.03
N ARG A 123 22.32 22.94 -17.77
CA ARG A 123 23.14 23.57 -18.82
C ARG A 123 24.07 22.56 -19.48
N GLY A 124 24.69 21.67 -18.71
CA GLY A 124 25.52 20.58 -19.23
C GLY A 124 24.74 19.69 -20.20
N SER A 125 23.59 19.16 -19.79
CA SER A 125 22.74 18.33 -20.66
C SER A 125 22.31 19.07 -21.93
N PHE A 126 21.98 20.36 -21.82
CA PHE A 126 21.69 21.21 -22.97
C PHE A 126 22.88 21.31 -23.94
N LEU A 127 24.09 21.57 -23.44
CA LEU A 127 25.28 21.76 -24.28
C LEU A 127 25.67 20.48 -25.01
N VAL A 128 25.68 19.33 -24.32
CA VAL A 128 26.01 18.03 -24.94
C VAL A 128 24.96 17.66 -25.98
N THR A 129 23.67 17.83 -25.66
CA THR A 129 22.58 17.53 -26.60
C THR A 129 22.61 18.46 -27.80
N LYS A 130 22.85 19.76 -27.59
CA LYS A 130 22.99 20.75 -28.67
C LYS A 130 24.16 20.40 -29.60
N ALA A 131 25.28 19.91 -29.08
CA ALA A 131 26.42 19.49 -29.88
C ALA A 131 26.12 18.22 -30.70
N ALA A 132 25.33 17.29 -30.18
CA ALA A 132 24.92 16.06 -30.90
C ALA A 132 23.84 16.32 -31.96
N TRP A 133 22.97 17.30 -31.75
CA TRP A 133 21.76 17.53 -32.55
C TRP A 133 21.99 17.65 -34.06
N PRO A 134 23.01 18.38 -34.57
CA PRO A 134 23.27 18.45 -36.00
C PRO A 134 23.57 17.09 -36.64
N TYR A 135 24.26 16.20 -35.92
CA TYR A 135 24.57 14.85 -36.39
C TYR A 135 23.31 13.98 -36.47
N PHE A 136 22.49 13.99 -35.41
CA PHE A 136 21.20 13.29 -35.39
C PHE A 136 20.28 13.72 -36.53
N ARG A 137 20.19 15.04 -36.78
CA ARG A 137 19.38 15.59 -37.88
C ARG A 137 19.90 15.16 -39.25
N LYS A 138 21.23 15.20 -39.45
CA LYS A 138 21.85 14.81 -40.73
C LYS A 138 21.65 13.34 -41.05
N GLN A 139 21.69 12.45 -40.04
CA GLN A 139 21.56 11.02 -40.23
C GLN A 139 20.11 10.49 -40.18
N GLY A 140 19.15 11.31 -39.73
CA GLY A 140 17.75 10.89 -39.60
C GLY A 140 17.53 9.83 -38.50
N PHE A 141 18.32 9.90 -37.43
CA PHE A 141 18.22 9.01 -36.27
C PHE A 141 18.85 9.66 -35.05
N GLY A 142 18.16 9.61 -33.90
CA GLY A 142 18.77 9.94 -32.62
C GLY A 142 17.92 9.48 -31.45
N LYS A 143 18.55 9.07 -30.35
CA LYS A 143 17.84 8.77 -29.09
C LYS A 143 18.52 9.50 -27.94
N VAL A 144 17.75 10.29 -27.21
CA VAL A 144 18.23 11.12 -26.12
C VAL A 144 17.51 10.74 -24.82
N ILE A 145 18.28 10.58 -23.75
CA ILE A 145 17.77 10.36 -22.41
C ILE A 145 18.16 11.52 -21.51
N MET A 146 17.16 12.10 -20.85
CA MET A 146 17.33 13.07 -19.77
C MET A 146 17.12 12.38 -18.42
N THR A 147 17.99 12.66 -17.45
CA THR A 147 17.89 12.06 -16.11
C THR A 147 17.29 13.04 -15.11
N ALA A 148 15.97 12.94 -14.89
CA ALA A 148 15.24 13.68 -13.85
C ALA A 148 15.37 12.98 -12.48
N SER A 149 14.47 13.28 -11.54
CA SER A 149 14.44 12.68 -10.20
C SER A 149 13.07 12.90 -9.55
N GLY A 150 12.69 12.02 -8.61
CA GLY A 150 11.51 12.24 -7.76
C GLY A 150 11.59 13.57 -6.99
N ALA A 151 12.79 14.03 -6.62
CA ALA A 151 12.98 15.36 -6.00
C ALA A 151 12.61 16.52 -6.93
N GLY A 152 12.67 16.32 -8.25
CA GLY A 152 12.17 17.30 -9.22
C GLY A 152 10.65 17.25 -9.38
N ILE A 153 10.06 16.05 -9.42
CA ILE A 153 8.62 15.87 -9.64
C ILE A 153 7.79 16.28 -8.41
N TYR A 154 8.22 15.82 -7.22
CA TYR A 154 7.45 15.97 -5.99
C TYR A 154 8.00 17.04 -5.05
N GLY A 155 9.21 17.54 -5.32
CA GLY A 155 9.99 18.30 -4.35
C GLY A 155 10.65 17.40 -3.30
N ASN A 156 11.72 17.89 -2.68
CA ASN A 156 12.33 17.26 -1.52
C ASN A 156 12.99 18.33 -0.63
N PHE A 157 12.94 18.14 0.69
CA PHE A 157 13.49 19.11 1.64
C PHE A 157 15.00 19.29 1.42
N GLY A 158 15.46 20.53 1.42
CA GLY A 158 16.88 20.86 1.24
C GLY A 158 17.42 20.70 -0.19
N GLN A 159 16.55 20.47 -1.18
CA GLN A 159 16.96 20.21 -2.57
C GLN A 159 16.33 21.18 -3.56
N ALA A 160 16.16 22.47 -3.21
CA ALA A 160 15.56 23.47 -4.09
C ALA A 160 16.33 23.66 -5.41
N ASN A 161 17.66 23.73 -5.35
CA ASN A 161 18.56 23.74 -6.51
C ASN A 161 18.44 22.46 -7.35
N TYR A 162 18.53 21.29 -6.70
CA TYR A 162 18.53 20.00 -7.40
C TYR A 162 17.16 19.67 -8.01
N GLY A 163 16.08 19.85 -7.25
CA GLY A 163 14.72 19.63 -7.71
C GLY A 163 14.35 20.53 -8.90
N SER A 164 14.69 21.83 -8.83
CA SER A 164 14.44 22.75 -9.96
C SER A 164 15.23 22.35 -11.21
N ALA A 165 16.52 22.04 -11.10
CA ALA A 165 17.33 21.59 -12.23
C ALA A 165 16.81 20.27 -12.85
N LYS A 166 16.39 19.31 -12.01
CA LYS A 166 15.86 18.00 -12.46
C LYS A 166 14.50 18.09 -13.13
N LEU A 167 13.61 18.98 -12.68
CA LEU A 167 12.33 19.21 -13.36
C LEU A 167 12.52 20.03 -14.66
N ALA A 168 13.50 20.94 -14.69
CA ALA A 168 13.85 21.68 -15.91
C ALA A 168 14.36 20.75 -17.04
N LEU A 169 15.04 19.65 -16.70
CA LEU A 169 15.42 18.62 -17.68
C LEU A 169 14.20 17.94 -18.33
N LEU A 170 13.12 17.72 -17.58
CA LEU A 170 11.86 17.26 -18.15
C LEU A 170 11.28 18.30 -19.11
N GLY A 171 11.26 19.58 -18.73
CA GLY A 171 10.83 20.66 -19.61
C GLY A 171 11.64 20.73 -20.91
N LEU A 172 12.97 20.60 -20.84
CA LEU A 172 13.85 20.54 -22.00
C LEU A 172 13.54 19.31 -22.88
N SER A 173 13.34 18.15 -22.27
CA SER A 173 12.99 16.89 -22.95
C SER A 173 11.70 17.01 -23.77
N ASN A 174 10.66 17.61 -23.18
CA ASN A 174 9.36 17.82 -23.83
C ASN A 174 9.49 18.56 -25.16
N THR A 175 10.26 19.66 -25.19
CA THR A 175 10.47 20.45 -26.41
C THR A 175 11.32 19.69 -27.44
N LEU A 176 12.40 19.05 -26.99
CA LEU A 176 13.28 18.28 -27.89
C LEU A 176 12.56 17.09 -28.55
N ALA A 177 11.65 16.43 -27.84
CA ALA A 177 10.84 15.35 -28.39
C ALA A 177 9.97 15.83 -29.57
N ILE A 178 9.45 17.06 -29.50
CA ILE A 178 8.65 17.68 -30.56
C ILE A 178 9.53 18.10 -31.73
N GLU A 179 10.63 18.83 -31.48
CA GLU A 179 11.55 19.28 -32.53
C GLU A 179 12.25 18.13 -33.25
N GLY A 180 12.51 17.03 -32.54
CA GLY A 180 13.18 15.84 -33.04
C GLY A 180 12.32 14.92 -33.91
N LYS A 181 10.99 14.95 -33.73
CA LYS A 181 10.05 14.00 -34.34
C LYS A 181 10.21 13.86 -35.86
N LYS A 182 10.34 15.00 -36.57
CA LYS A 182 10.50 15.01 -38.04
C LYS A 182 11.80 14.34 -38.52
N TYR A 183 12.81 14.26 -37.66
CA TYR A 183 14.13 13.73 -37.98
C TYR A 183 14.36 12.34 -37.38
N ASN A 184 13.31 11.67 -36.89
CA ASN A 184 13.41 10.39 -36.16
C ASN A 184 14.38 10.49 -34.96
N ILE A 185 14.26 11.59 -34.23
CA ILE A 185 14.98 11.83 -32.97
C ILE A 185 13.97 11.73 -31.84
N ALA A 186 14.13 10.76 -30.95
CA ALA A 186 13.32 10.64 -29.74
C ALA A 186 14.07 11.19 -28.54
N CYS A 187 13.37 11.89 -27.66
CA CYS A 187 13.89 12.36 -26.39
C CYS A 187 12.95 11.89 -25.28
N ASN A 188 13.46 11.10 -24.34
CA ASN A 188 12.69 10.57 -23.21
C ASN A 188 13.38 10.95 -21.90
N THR A 189 12.61 10.94 -20.81
CA THR A 189 13.09 11.27 -19.47
C THR A 189 12.98 10.05 -18.56
N ILE A 190 14.04 9.77 -17.80
CA ILE A 190 14.00 8.78 -16.73
C ILE A 190 13.98 9.45 -15.35
N VAL A 191 13.32 8.80 -14.41
CA VAL A 191 13.23 9.16 -12.99
C VAL A 191 13.77 7.96 -12.20
N PRO A 192 15.10 7.79 -12.15
CA PRO A 192 15.67 6.58 -11.59
C PRO A 192 15.69 6.63 -10.06
N LEU A 193 15.53 5.46 -9.45
CA LEU A 193 15.90 5.23 -8.07
C LEU A 193 16.84 4.02 -8.00
N ALA A 194 18.11 4.29 -7.72
CA ALA A 194 19.13 3.25 -7.59
C ALA A 194 20.09 3.56 -6.44
N GLY A 195 20.48 2.51 -5.73
CA GLY A 195 21.58 2.49 -4.78
C GLY A 195 22.88 2.87 -5.48
N SER A 196 23.37 4.06 -5.16
CA SER A 196 24.67 4.54 -5.60
C SER A 196 25.34 5.28 -4.44
N ARG A 197 26.59 5.72 -4.64
CA ARG A 197 27.28 6.62 -3.70
C ARG A 197 26.48 7.90 -3.39
N LEU A 198 25.54 8.30 -4.25
CA LEU A 198 24.66 9.46 -4.01
C LEU A 198 23.53 9.17 -3.02
N THR A 199 23.19 7.90 -2.77
CA THR A 199 21.99 7.47 -2.03
C THR A 199 22.28 6.47 -0.90
N GLU A 200 23.55 6.16 -0.64
CA GLU A 200 24.01 5.17 0.34
C GLU A 200 23.52 5.47 1.76
N ASP A 201 23.54 6.73 2.16
CA ASP A 201 23.08 7.17 3.49
C ASP A 201 21.54 7.27 3.63
N ILE A 202 20.78 7.01 2.55
CA ILE A 202 19.32 7.23 2.48
C ILE A 202 18.53 5.94 2.68
N PHE A 203 19.06 4.80 2.21
CA PHE A 203 18.33 3.52 2.19
C PHE A 203 18.93 2.51 3.17
N PRO A 204 18.10 1.71 3.89
CA PRO A 204 18.59 0.57 4.65
C PRO A 204 19.34 -0.42 3.74
N PRO A 205 20.37 -1.15 4.24
CA PRO A 205 21.20 -2.04 3.43
C PRO A 205 20.40 -3.05 2.58
N GLU A 206 19.35 -3.66 3.12
CA GLU A 206 18.51 -4.62 2.41
C GLU A 206 17.70 -4.01 1.23
N VAL A 207 17.34 -2.74 1.34
CA VAL A 207 16.65 -2.01 0.26
C VAL A 207 17.68 -1.51 -0.76
N PHE A 208 18.83 -1.03 -0.28
CA PHE A 208 19.95 -0.62 -1.12
C PHE A 208 20.42 -1.78 -2.02
N GLU A 209 20.49 -3.00 -1.50
CA GLU A 209 20.80 -4.21 -2.28
C GLU A 209 19.77 -4.55 -3.36
N LYS A 210 18.50 -4.14 -3.19
CA LYS A 210 17.44 -4.34 -4.19
C LYS A 210 17.37 -3.22 -5.21
N LEU A 211 17.91 -2.04 -4.91
CA LEU A 211 17.93 -0.88 -5.80
C LEU A 211 19.18 -0.87 -6.69
N LYS A 212 19.61 -2.02 -7.21
CA LYS A 212 20.81 -2.06 -8.07
C LYS A 212 20.62 -1.21 -9.33
N PRO A 213 21.63 -0.44 -9.77
CA PRO A 213 21.53 0.33 -11.01
C PRO A 213 21.23 -0.55 -12.26
N SER A 214 21.57 -1.84 -12.20
CA SER A 214 21.24 -2.86 -13.22
C SER A 214 19.73 -3.12 -13.41
N PHE A 215 18.87 -2.66 -12.49
CA PHE A 215 17.42 -2.72 -12.68
C PHE A 215 16.86 -1.52 -13.44
N VAL A 216 17.65 -0.45 -13.59
CA VAL A 216 17.28 0.75 -14.34
C VAL A 216 17.79 0.69 -15.77
N SER A 217 18.99 0.14 -15.98
CA SER A 217 19.64 0.09 -17.29
C SER A 217 18.82 -0.57 -18.40
N PRO A 218 18.00 -1.62 -18.18
CA PRO A 218 17.18 -2.21 -19.25
C PRO A 218 16.12 -1.24 -19.80
N VAL A 219 15.57 -0.36 -18.95
CA VAL A 219 14.59 0.65 -19.36
C VAL A 219 15.24 1.68 -20.27
N VAL A 220 16.43 2.16 -19.90
CA VAL A 220 17.21 3.10 -20.70
C VAL A 220 17.59 2.50 -22.05
N VAL A 221 18.03 1.23 -22.05
CA VAL A 221 18.35 0.51 -23.28
C VAL A 221 17.13 0.36 -24.19
N TRP A 222 15.97 -0.01 -23.63
CA TRP A 222 14.72 -0.07 -24.40
C TRP A 222 14.37 1.27 -25.03
N LEU A 223 14.36 2.36 -24.26
CA LEU A 223 14.03 3.71 -24.76
C LEU A 223 14.98 4.21 -25.86
N CYS A 224 16.19 3.66 -25.92
CA CYS A 224 17.18 3.99 -26.94
C CYS A 224 17.20 3.04 -28.14
N HIS A 225 16.41 1.97 -28.15
CA HIS A 225 16.35 1.05 -29.28
C HIS A 225 15.57 1.69 -30.45
N ASP A 226 15.92 1.33 -31.69
CA ASP A 226 15.29 1.91 -32.89
C ASP A 226 13.81 1.55 -33.02
N THR A 227 13.42 0.33 -32.62
CA THR A 227 12.03 -0.14 -32.59
C THR A 227 11.19 0.45 -31.45
N CYS A 228 11.79 1.17 -30.49
CA CYS A 228 11.03 1.79 -29.42
C CYS A 228 10.21 2.97 -29.98
N PRO A 229 8.86 2.92 -29.88
CA PRO A 229 7.99 3.96 -30.45
C PRO A 229 7.94 5.24 -29.59
N GLU A 230 8.50 5.20 -28.39
CA GLU A 230 8.31 6.23 -27.38
C GLU A 230 9.16 7.47 -27.65
N SER A 231 8.54 8.65 -27.56
CA SER A 231 9.20 9.96 -27.54
C SER A 231 8.40 10.92 -26.67
N GLY A 232 9.07 11.71 -25.85
CA GLY A 232 8.47 12.61 -24.86
C GLY A 232 7.96 11.90 -23.60
N GLY A 233 8.26 10.61 -23.43
CA GLY A 233 7.82 9.83 -22.28
C GLY A 233 8.67 10.11 -21.03
N VAL A 234 8.07 9.88 -19.86
CA VAL A 234 8.69 10.09 -18.54
C VAL A 234 8.52 8.81 -17.72
N PHE A 235 9.63 8.14 -17.40
CA PHE A 235 9.59 6.81 -16.81
C PHE A 235 10.31 6.72 -15.47
N GLU A 236 9.61 6.25 -14.45
CA GLU A 236 10.22 5.80 -13.20
C GLU A 236 10.78 4.40 -13.37
N ALA A 237 11.97 4.16 -12.85
CA ALA A 237 12.58 2.84 -12.85
C ALA A 237 13.36 2.62 -11.53
N ALA A 238 13.01 1.55 -10.81
CA ALA A 238 13.55 1.26 -9.48
C ALA A 238 13.37 -0.21 -9.10
N GLY A 239 14.43 -0.94 -8.73
CA GLY A 239 14.32 -2.27 -8.12
C GLY A 239 13.45 -3.30 -8.88
N GLY A 240 13.39 -3.21 -10.21
CA GLY A 240 12.57 -4.08 -11.07
C GLY A 240 11.18 -3.54 -11.39
N TYR A 241 10.77 -2.41 -10.82
CA TYR A 241 9.56 -1.67 -11.18
C TYR A 241 9.84 -0.66 -12.29
N VAL A 242 8.88 -0.51 -13.21
CA VAL A 242 8.87 0.52 -14.25
C VAL A 242 7.47 1.13 -14.32
N GLY A 243 7.37 2.45 -14.24
CA GLY A 243 6.11 3.20 -14.34
C GLY A 243 6.24 4.42 -15.24
N LYS A 244 5.13 4.89 -15.84
CA LYS A 244 5.09 6.10 -16.69
C LYS A 244 4.34 7.23 -15.97
N TYR A 245 4.91 8.43 -16.00
CA TYR A 245 4.24 9.65 -15.55
C TYR A 245 3.45 10.31 -16.69
N GLN A 246 2.28 10.86 -16.37
CA GLN A 246 1.43 11.61 -17.29
C GLN A 246 0.77 12.77 -16.53
N TRP A 247 0.77 13.97 -17.12
CA TRP A 247 0.07 15.12 -16.56
C TRP A 247 -1.43 15.04 -16.84
N TYR A 248 -2.23 15.29 -15.80
CA TYR A 248 -3.67 15.42 -15.86
C TYR A 248 -4.07 16.83 -15.39
N ARG A 249 -5.09 17.42 -16.04
CA ARG A 249 -5.68 18.70 -15.66
C ARG A 249 -7.13 18.47 -15.24
N SER A 250 -7.58 19.10 -14.15
CA SER A 250 -8.99 19.08 -13.74
C SER A 250 -9.93 19.59 -14.85
N GLY A 251 -11.24 19.31 -14.72
CA GLY A 251 -12.26 19.88 -15.60
C GLY A 251 -12.33 21.41 -15.52
N GLY A 252 -11.96 21.97 -14.36
CA GLY A 252 -11.88 23.41 -14.13
C GLY A 252 -13.26 24.10 -14.05
N LYS A 253 -13.23 25.43 -14.01
CA LYS A 253 -14.41 26.30 -14.01
C LYS A 253 -14.18 27.47 -14.97
N ALA A 254 -15.11 27.67 -15.90
CA ALA A 254 -15.19 28.88 -16.72
C ALA A 254 -16.12 29.90 -16.05
N PHE A 255 -15.74 31.17 -16.08
CA PHE A 255 -16.57 32.31 -15.73
C PHE A 255 -16.90 33.03 -17.06
N ILE A 256 -18.15 32.95 -17.53
CA ILE A 256 -18.58 33.40 -18.87
C ILE A 256 -19.77 34.36 -18.74
N GLY A 257 -19.84 35.36 -19.62
CA GLY A 257 -20.95 36.32 -19.69
C GLY A 257 -20.80 37.42 -18.63
N ASP A 258 -21.90 37.74 -17.94
CA ASP A 258 -21.95 38.78 -16.90
C ASP A 258 -21.29 38.34 -15.57
N ASP A 259 -20.72 37.13 -15.54
CA ASP A 259 -20.06 36.57 -14.37
C ASP A 259 -18.64 37.17 -14.19
N LEU A 260 -18.57 38.38 -13.62
CA LEU A 260 -17.28 39.01 -13.28
C LEU A 260 -16.50 38.08 -12.35
N ILE A 261 -15.29 37.69 -12.74
CA ILE A 261 -14.40 36.91 -11.89
C ILE A 261 -13.91 37.78 -10.71
N THR A 262 -14.25 37.37 -9.49
CA THR A 262 -13.75 38.00 -8.25
C THR A 262 -13.05 36.95 -7.39
N PRO A 263 -12.15 37.34 -6.45
CA PRO A 263 -11.52 36.39 -5.53
C PRO A 263 -12.52 35.53 -4.76
N GLU A 264 -13.67 36.10 -4.37
CA GLU A 264 -14.73 35.39 -3.64
C GLU A 264 -15.36 34.30 -4.50
N LYS A 265 -15.68 34.58 -5.76
CA LYS A 265 -16.24 33.56 -6.67
C LYS A 265 -15.25 32.45 -6.99
N VAL A 266 -13.96 32.76 -7.06
CA VAL A 266 -12.89 31.75 -7.19
C VAL A 266 -12.84 30.87 -5.95
N ARG A 267 -12.86 31.46 -4.74
CA ARG A 267 -12.92 30.73 -3.47
C ARG A 267 -14.16 29.83 -3.40
N ASP A 268 -15.33 30.38 -3.72
CA ASP A 268 -16.61 29.67 -3.62
C ASP A 268 -16.72 28.54 -4.66
N SER A 269 -15.99 28.65 -5.77
CA SER A 269 -15.89 27.60 -6.81
C SER A 269 -14.65 26.72 -6.65
N TRP A 270 -13.88 26.83 -5.56
CA TRP A 270 -12.56 26.19 -5.44
C TRP A 270 -12.64 24.66 -5.48
N SER A 271 -13.69 24.08 -4.90
CA SER A 271 -13.95 22.63 -4.96
C SER A 271 -14.13 22.15 -6.40
N GLN A 272 -14.83 22.91 -7.25
CA GLN A 272 -14.99 22.60 -8.67
C GLN A 272 -13.69 22.79 -9.45
N ILE A 273 -12.94 23.87 -9.18
CA ILE A 273 -11.66 24.16 -9.86
C ILE A 273 -10.64 23.04 -9.60
N THR A 274 -10.62 22.52 -8.37
CA THR A 274 -9.64 21.52 -7.91
C THR A 274 -10.13 20.08 -8.00
N ASP A 275 -11.35 19.84 -8.50
CA ASP A 275 -11.88 18.49 -8.67
C ASP A 275 -11.14 17.72 -9.77
N MET A 276 -10.49 16.63 -9.38
CA MET A 276 -9.73 15.75 -10.27
C MET A 276 -10.56 14.56 -10.78
N SER A 277 -11.81 14.40 -10.35
CA SER A 277 -12.69 13.30 -10.78
C SER A 277 -12.92 13.27 -12.30
N THR A 278 -12.93 14.45 -12.93
CA THR A 278 -13.07 14.62 -14.38
C THR A 278 -11.76 14.99 -15.07
N ALA A 279 -10.62 14.77 -14.41
CA ALA A 279 -9.34 15.21 -14.94
C ALA A 279 -9.00 14.53 -16.28
N GLN A 280 -8.43 15.28 -17.20
CA GLN A 280 -8.08 14.81 -18.54
C GLN A 280 -6.56 14.85 -18.74
N PRO A 281 -5.98 13.86 -19.43
CA PRO A 281 -4.58 13.93 -19.82
C PRO A 281 -4.42 15.03 -20.88
N MET A 282 -3.40 15.88 -20.70
CA MET A 282 -3.07 16.91 -21.68
C MET A 282 -1.80 16.49 -22.42
N ALA A 283 -1.94 16.07 -23.67
CA ALA A 283 -0.82 15.54 -24.46
C ALA A 283 0.02 16.65 -25.13
N SER A 284 -0.58 17.81 -25.41
CA SER A 284 0.10 18.93 -26.05
C SER A 284 -0.46 20.29 -25.64
N ILE A 285 0.29 21.35 -25.93
CA ILE A 285 -0.19 22.74 -25.79
C ILE A 285 -1.42 23.00 -26.66
N HIS A 286 -1.52 22.36 -27.84
CA HIS A 286 -2.68 22.50 -28.73
C HIS A 286 -3.95 21.92 -28.09
N ASP A 287 -3.85 20.75 -27.45
CA ASP A 287 -4.98 20.14 -26.73
C ASP A 287 -5.44 21.02 -25.58
N GLN A 288 -4.49 21.64 -24.86
CA GLN A 288 -4.79 22.61 -23.81
C GLN A 288 -5.51 23.84 -24.33
N THR A 289 -5.00 24.46 -25.40
CA THR A 289 -5.62 25.63 -26.01
C THR A 289 -7.01 25.30 -26.55
N LYS A 290 -7.16 24.18 -27.26
CA LYS A 290 -8.46 23.72 -27.77
C LYS A 290 -9.47 23.53 -26.64
N SER A 291 -9.08 22.80 -25.60
CA SER A 291 -9.94 22.56 -24.45
C SER A 291 -10.32 23.86 -23.73
N LEU A 292 -9.41 24.83 -23.65
CA LEU A 292 -9.73 26.15 -23.08
C LEU A 292 -10.73 26.93 -23.94
N ILE A 293 -10.59 26.90 -25.27
CA ILE A 293 -11.54 27.54 -26.20
C ILE A 293 -12.93 26.90 -26.05
N GLU A 294 -13.01 25.57 -26.02
CA GLU A 294 -14.27 24.83 -25.83
C GLU A 294 -14.95 25.27 -24.52
N VAL A 295 -14.21 25.23 -23.41
CA VAL A 295 -14.72 25.63 -22.09
C VAL A 295 -15.19 27.09 -22.07
N LEU A 296 -14.41 28.03 -22.63
CA LEU A 296 -14.77 29.45 -22.69
C LEU A 296 -15.94 29.76 -23.65
N SER A 297 -16.18 28.88 -24.63
CA SER A 297 -17.33 28.97 -25.55
C SER A 297 -18.62 28.37 -24.98
N GLY A 298 -18.59 27.84 -23.75
CA GLY A 298 -19.72 27.15 -23.13
C GLY A 298 -19.92 25.72 -23.61
N GLN A 299 -18.96 25.16 -24.36
CA GLN A 299 -18.98 23.77 -24.81
C GLN A 299 -18.27 22.87 -23.81
N ALA A 300 -18.76 21.62 -23.66
CA ALA A 300 -18.04 20.61 -22.88
C ALA A 300 -16.75 20.22 -23.63
N PRO A 301 -15.60 20.12 -22.93
CA PRO A 301 -14.34 19.80 -23.58
C PRO A 301 -14.36 18.42 -24.24
N SER A 302 -13.92 18.35 -25.49
CA SER A 302 -13.89 17.10 -26.27
C SER A 302 -12.83 16.14 -25.71
N ARG A 303 -13.23 14.91 -25.35
CA ARG A 303 -12.30 13.90 -24.81
C ARG A 303 -11.42 13.30 -25.92
N PRO A 304 -10.09 13.21 -25.74
CA PRO A 304 -9.23 12.43 -26.63
C PRO A 304 -9.61 10.95 -26.57
N VAL A 305 -9.74 10.33 -27.75
CA VAL A 305 -10.01 8.90 -27.90
C VAL A 305 -8.73 8.12 -27.62
N GLY A 306 -8.71 7.33 -26.54
CA GLY A 306 -7.70 6.29 -26.30
C GLY A 306 -6.93 6.41 -24.99
N THR A 307 -7.55 5.97 -23.88
CA THR A 307 -6.98 5.07 -22.86
C THR A 307 -8.08 4.74 -21.83
N THR A 308 -7.99 3.54 -21.28
CA THR A 308 -8.99 2.76 -20.53
C THR A 308 -9.65 3.42 -19.31
N ALA A 309 -10.94 3.13 -19.17
CA ALA A 309 -11.89 3.37 -18.06
C ALA A 309 -12.36 4.84 -17.85
N PRO A 310 -13.61 5.19 -18.26
CA PRO A 310 -14.24 6.43 -17.80
C PRO A 310 -14.62 6.33 -16.31
N PRO A 311 -14.70 7.45 -15.58
CA PRO A 311 -15.35 7.49 -14.27
C PRO A 311 -16.83 7.11 -14.42
N VAL A 312 -17.29 6.31 -13.48
CA VAL A 312 -18.59 5.62 -13.39
C VAL A 312 -19.75 6.56 -12.98
N ASP A 313 -19.61 7.89 -13.11
CA ASP A 313 -20.58 8.84 -12.57
C ASP A 313 -21.46 9.54 -13.63
N ASP A 314 -21.37 9.17 -14.91
CA ASP A 314 -22.45 9.47 -15.85
C ASP A 314 -23.47 8.32 -15.82
N PRO A 315 -24.63 8.44 -15.14
CA PRO A 315 -25.62 7.38 -15.06
C PRO A 315 -26.23 7.05 -16.43
N THR A 316 -26.02 7.90 -17.45
CA THR A 316 -26.43 7.62 -18.82
C THR A 316 -25.49 6.64 -19.52
N VAL A 317 -24.25 6.45 -19.06
CA VAL A 317 -23.25 5.59 -19.71
C VAL A 317 -23.12 4.26 -18.98
N PHE A 318 -23.24 3.16 -19.72
CA PHE A 318 -23.09 1.80 -19.22
C PHE A 318 -22.00 1.05 -19.98
N VAL A 319 -20.98 0.60 -19.25
CA VAL A 319 -19.85 -0.18 -19.80
C VAL A 319 -19.99 -1.62 -19.33
N TYR A 320 -19.86 -2.56 -20.25
CA TYR A 320 -19.99 -3.98 -19.95
C TYR A 320 -19.05 -4.85 -20.79
N ASN A 321 -18.74 -6.01 -20.26
CA ASN A 321 -17.89 -7.03 -20.87
C ASN A 321 -18.50 -8.43 -20.73
N ALA A 322 -17.79 -9.45 -21.18
CA ALA A 322 -18.19 -10.85 -21.09
C ALA A 322 -18.56 -11.26 -19.65
N ASP A 323 -17.79 -10.86 -18.65
CA ASP A 323 -18.08 -11.18 -17.24
C ASP A 323 -19.43 -10.62 -16.79
N THR A 324 -19.77 -9.41 -17.23
CA THR A 324 -21.02 -8.72 -16.87
C THR A 324 -22.23 -9.47 -17.45
N VAL A 325 -22.13 -9.93 -18.70
CA VAL A 325 -23.22 -10.67 -19.36
C VAL A 325 -23.34 -12.10 -18.84
N ILE A 326 -22.23 -12.77 -18.49
CA ILE A 326 -22.23 -14.10 -17.85
C ILE A 326 -22.85 -14.01 -16.45
N LEU A 327 -22.46 -13.00 -15.67
CA LEU A 327 -23.04 -12.74 -14.36
C LEU A 327 -24.56 -12.55 -14.46
N TYR A 328 -25.03 -11.80 -15.45
CA TYR A 328 -26.47 -11.64 -15.70
C TYR A 328 -27.14 -12.97 -16.06
N ALA A 329 -26.53 -13.78 -16.94
CA ALA A 329 -27.10 -15.07 -17.33
C ALA A 329 -27.30 -16.00 -16.13
N LEU A 330 -26.30 -16.11 -15.26
CA LEU A 330 -26.40 -16.85 -13.98
C LEU A 330 -27.49 -16.24 -13.08
N ALA A 331 -27.54 -14.92 -13.00
CA ALA A 331 -28.50 -14.18 -12.19
C ALA A 331 -29.96 -14.36 -12.62
N VAL A 332 -30.23 -14.80 -13.85
CA VAL A 332 -31.59 -15.12 -14.33
C VAL A 332 -31.81 -16.63 -14.47
N GLY A 333 -31.02 -17.44 -13.76
CA GLY A 333 -31.25 -18.88 -13.57
C GLY A 333 -30.50 -19.81 -14.52
N LEU A 334 -29.75 -19.26 -15.48
CA LEU A 334 -29.00 -20.11 -16.39
C LEU A 334 -27.94 -20.92 -15.63
N SER A 335 -27.84 -22.21 -15.95
CA SER A 335 -27.03 -23.16 -15.21
C SER A 335 -26.19 -24.01 -16.15
N THR A 336 -25.04 -24.48 -15.67
CA THR A 336 -24.18 -25.45 -16.36
C THR A 336 -24.84 -26.82 -16.58
N GLN A 337 -26.01 -27.05 -15.96
CA GLN A 337 -26.84 -28.24 -16.21
C GLN A 337 -27.60 -28.18 -17.55
N GLU A 338 -27.73 -27.00 -18.16
CA GLU A 338 -28.40 -26.86 -19.45
C GLU A 338 -27.48 -27.29 -20.59
N LYS A 339 -28.04 -27.91 -21.64
CA LYS A 339 -27.24 -28.49 -22.72
C LYS A 339 -26.41 -27.46 -23.50
N ASP A 340 -26.93 -26.25 -23.64
CA ASP A 340 -26.39 -25.14 -24.42
C ASP A 340 -25.83 -24.00 -23.55
N HIS A 341 -25.54 -24.29 -22.28
CA HIS A 341 -25.07 -23.29 -21.31
C HIS A 341 -23.81 -22.54 -21.74
N LEU A 342 -22.91 -23.18 -22.49
CA LEU A 342 -21.65 -22.57 -22.96
C LEU A 342 -21.90 -21.31 -23.78
N LYS A 343 -22.98 -21.29 -24.57
CA LYS A 343 -23.40 -20.15 -25.39
C LYS A 343 -23.57 -18.86 -24.59
N PHE A 344 -23.86 -18.95 -23.30
CA PHE A 344 -24.16 -17.80 -22.45
C PHE A 344 -23.24 -17.70 -21.22
N LEU A 345 -22.54 -18.79 -20.87
CA LEU A 345 -21.68 -18.88 -19.67
C LEU A 345 -20.19 -18.99 -19.99
N TYR A 346 -19.80 -19.09 -21.26
CA TYR A 346 -18.41 -19.22 -21.66
C TYR A 346 -18.09 -18.31 -22.84
N GLU A 347 -17.31 -17.27 -22.58
CA GLU A 347 -16.87 -16.26 -23.54
C GLU A 347 -16.02 -16.83 -24.68
N GLY A 348 -15.44 -18.01 -24.50
CA GLY A 348 -14.71 -18.73 -25.54
C GLY A 348 -15.58 -19.60 -26.45
N ALA A 349 -16.91 -19.70 -26.21
CA ALA A 349 -17.82 -20.41 -27.10
C ALA A 349 -17.93 -19.69 -28.45
N GLU A 350 -17.90 -20.44 -29.56
CA GLU A 350 -17.95 -19.85 -30.91
C GLU A 350 -19.24 -19.06 -31.18
N ASP A 351 -20.32 -19.43 -30.50
CA ASP A 351 -21.63 -18.80 -30.59
C ASP A 351 -21.98 -17.97 -29.35
N PHE A 352 -20.97 -17.55 -28.56
CA PHE A 352 -21.19 -16.77 -27.34
C PHE A 352 -22.12 -15.58 -27.57
N SER A 353 -23.22 -15.57 -26.83
CA SER A 353 -24.38 -14.70 -27.05
C SER A 353 -24.83 -14.08 -25.73
N VAL A 354 -25.41 -12.89 -25.82
CA VAL A 354 -25.98 -12.20 -24.66
C VAL A 354 -27.48 -12.46 -24.60
N LEU A 355 -27.99 -12.85 -23.42
CA LEU A 355 -29.44 -13.02 -23.23
C LEU A 355 -30.17 -11.70 -23.50
N PRO A 356 -31.23 -11.67 -24.32
CA PRO A 356 -31.90 -10.44 -24.72
C PRO A 356 -32.38 -9.57 -23.55
N SER A 357 -32.88 -10.20 -22.48
CA SER A 357 -33.36 -9.50 -21.30
C SER A 357 -32.28 -8.71 -20.56
N PHE A 358 -30.98 -8.96 -20.82
CA PHE A 358 -29.88 -8.11 -20.35
C PHE A 358 -30.07 -6.65 -20.78
N GLY A 359 -30.77 -6.40 -21.90
CA GLY A 359 -31.02 -5.05 -22.41
C GLY A 359 -31.75 -4.10 -21.45
N VAL A 360 -32.36 -4.60 -20.37
CA VAL A 360 -32.91 -3.74 -19.30
C VAL A 360 -31.84 -3.18 -18.36
N ILE A 361 -30.69 -3.85 -18.24
CA ILE A 361 -29.63 -3.48 -17.30
C ILE A 361 -28.94 -2.16 -17.71
N PRO A 362 -28.53 -1.95 -18.98
CA PRO A 362 -27.86 -0.70 -19.38
C PRO A 362 -28.70 0.57 -19.15
N ALA A 363 -30.01 0.49 -19.30
CA ALA A 363 -30.90 1.63 -19.12
C ALA A 363 -31.19 1.96 -17.65
N MET A 364 -30.99 1.01 -16.74
CA MET A 364 -31.44 1.10 -15.36
C MET A 364 -30.82 2.27 -14.57
N PRO A 365 -29.49 2.50 -14.60
CA PRO A 365 -28.89 3.64 -13.90
C PRO A 365 -29.40 4.98 -14.46
N ALA A 366 -29.60 5.06 -15.78
CA ALA A 366 -30.08 6.27 -16.44
C ALA A 366 -31.53 6.58 -16.07
N VAL A 367 -32.40 5.56 -16.05
CA VAL A 367 -33.82 5.69 -15.70
C VAL A 367 -33.93 6.21 -14.27
N PHE A 368 -33.44 5.44 -13.29
CA PHE A 368 -33.55 5.81 -11.88
C PHE A 368 -32.67 7.00 -11.48
N GLY A 369 -31.66 7.36 -12.28
CA GLY A 369 -30.81 8.55 -12.12
C GLY A 369 -31.32 9.81 -12.82
N SER A 370 -32.30 9.71 -13.72
CA SER A 370 -32.68 10.83 -14.60
C SER A 370 -33.30 12.00 -13.83
N VAL A 371 -32.94 13.24 -14.21
CA VAL A 371 -33.51 14.47 -13.65
C VAL A 371 -35.02 14.51 -13.88
N ALA A 372 -35.49 14.14 -15.08
CA ALA A 372 -36.90 14.14 -15.42
C ALA A 372 -37.73 13.22 -14.50
N GLN A 373 -37.23 12.02 -14.17
CA GLN A 373 -37.91 11.13 -13.24
C GLN A 373 -37.84 11.64 -11.79
N HIS A 374 -36.72 12.24 -11.38
CA HIS A 374 -36.59 12.86 -10.06
C HIS A 374 -37.55 14.04 -9.87
N GLU A 375 -37.78 14.85 -10.89
CA GLU A 375 -38.74 15.96 -10.83
C GLU A 375 -40.18 15.47 -10.64
N GLU A 376 -40.61 14.45 -11.40
CA GLU A 376 -41.95 13.88 -11.26
C GLU A 376 -42.14 13.15 -9.92
N THR A 377 -41.12 12.42 -9.47
CA THR A 377 -41.19 11.74 -8.17
C THR A 377 -41.26 12.70 -6.99
N ARG A 378 -40.59 13.86 -7.05
CA ARG A 378 -40.72 14.93 -6.04
C ARG A 378 -42.12 15.53 -6.02
N LYS A 379 -42.74 15.78 -7.18
CA LYS A 379 -44.11 16.33 -7.26
C LYS A 379 -45.16 15.42 -6.60
N LEU A 380 -44.92 14.11 -6.63
CA LEU A 380 -45.84 13.08 -6.11
C LEU A 380 -45.60 12.71 -4.63
N ASN A 381 -44.66 13.37 -3.94
CA ASN A 381 -44.30 13.12 -2.54
C ASN A 381 -44.14 11.62 -2.21
N ILE A 382 -43.30 10.95 -2.99
CA ILE A 382 -43.18 9.49 -2.99
C ILE A 382 -42.38 8.97 -1.80
N ASP A 383 -42.88 7.91 -1.18
CA ASP A 383 -42.12 7.06 -0.26
C ASP A 383 -41.30 6.03 -1.05
N PRO A 384 -39.96 6.09 -1.04
CA PRO A 384 -39.11 5.18 -1.83
C PRO A 384 -39.24 3.71 -1.38
N THR A 385 -39.70 3.44 -0.16
CA THR A 385 -39.96 2.06 0.31
C THR A 385 -41.19 1.42 -0.33
N LYS A 386 -42.04 2.24 -0.98
CA LYS A 386 -43.28 1.84 -1.66
C LYS A 386 -43.19 1.91 -3.18
N MET A 387 -41.98 1.97 -3.71
CA MET A 387 -41.71 1.92 -5.14
C MET A 387 -41.74 0.47 -5.63
N LEU A 388 -42.65 0.16 -6.54
CA LEU A 388 -42.79 -1.13 -7.18
C LEU A 388 -42.58 -1.01 -8.69
N HIS A 389 -41.84 -1.93 -9.27
CA HIS A 389 -41.75 -2.01 -10.74
C HIS A 389 -43.04 -2.64 -11.27
N GLY A 390 -43.82 -1.87 -12.04
CA GLY A 390 -45.17 -2.25 -12.46
C GLY A 390 -45.21 -2.98 -13.80
N GLU A 391 -44.62 -2.38 -14.84
CA GLU A 391 -44.55 -2.97 -16.18
C GLU A 391 -43.19 -2.70 -16.84
N GLN A 392 -42.77 -3.62 -17.71
CA GLN A 392 -41.55 -3.48 -18.51
C GLN A 392 -41.85 -3.80 -19.97
N TYR A 393 -41.39 -2.93 -20.87
CA TYR A 393 -41.20 -3.21 -22.29
C TYR A 393 -39.71 -3.14 -22.63
N LEU A 394 -39.25 -4.04 -23.49
CA LEU A 394 -37.90 -4.05 -24.05
C LEU A 394 -37.98 -4.47 -25.51
N GLU A 395 -37.30 -3.73 -26.38
CA GLU A 395 -37.15 -4.01 -27.80
C GLU A 395 -35.67 -3.90 -28.18
N LEU A 396 -35.16 -4.94 -28.85
CA LEU A 396 -33.81 -4.95 -29.39
C LEU A 396 -33.91 -4.69 -30.89
N LEU A 397 -33.18 -3.68 -31.36
CA LEU A 397 -33.08 -3.39 -32.80
C LEU A 397 -32.06 -4.33 -33.48
N ARG A 398 -31.13 -4.88 -32.70
CA ARG A 398 -30.19 -5.94 -33.07
C ARG A 398 -29.72 -6.71 -31.83
N PRO A 399 -29.14 -7.92 -31.98
CA PRO A 399 -28.57 -8.65 -30.86
C PRO A 399 -27.51 -7.84 -30.11
N ILE A 400 -27.48 -7.97 -28.78
CA ILE A 400 -26.53 -7.26 -27.93
C ILE A 400 -25.14 -7.88 -28.13
N ALA A 401 -24.13 -7.03 -28.34
CA ALA A 401 -22.74 -7.47 -28.44
C ALA A 401 -22.24 -8.03 -27.10
N PRO A 402 -21.26 -8.95 -27.06
CA PRO A 402 -20.70 -9.49 -25.81
C PRO A 402 -20.01 -8.46 -24.88
N SER A 403 -19.64 -7.30 -25.42
CA SER A 403 -19.01 -6.20 -24.69
C SER A 403 -19.27 -4.88 -25.41
N GLY A 404 -19.28 -3.77 -24.68
CA GLY A 404 -19.37 -2.45 -25.29
C GLY A 404 -19.58 -1.32 -24.32
N VAL A 405 -19.68 -0.12 -24.88
CA VAL A 405 -20.08 1.11 -24.18
C VAL A 405 -21.42 1.54 -24.77
N LEU A 406 -22.40 1.71 -23.89
CA LEU A 406 -23.75 2.14 -24.23
C LEU A 406 -24.06 3.46 -23.56
N LYS A 407 -24.85 4.31 -24.21
CA LYS A 407 -25.37 5.55 -23.64
C LYS A 407 -26.90 5.54 -23.71
N THR A 408 -27.58 5.88 -22.64
CA THR A 408 -29.05 5.84 -22.54
C THR A 408 -29.63 7.24 -22.33
N GLU A 409 -30.60 7.60 -23.16
CA GLU A 409 -31.39 8.82 -23.02
C GLU A 409 -32.78 8.48 -22.48
N VAL A 410 -33.25 9.22 -21.47
CA VAL A 410 -34.49 8.95 -20.75
C VAL A 410 -35.47 10.11 -20.89
N ARG A 411 -36.74 9.79 -21.16
CA ARG A 411 -37.85 10.76 -21.18
C ARG A 411 -39.03 10.22 -20.39
N VAL A 412 -39.62 11.05 -19.51
CA VAL A 412 -40.91 10.72 -18.90
C VAL A 412 -42.01 10.94 -19.93
N VAL A 413 -42.74 9.88 -20.22
CA VAL A 413 -43.79 9.82 -21.25
C VAL A 413 -45.14 10.17 -20.67
N ASP A 414 -45.40 9.72 -19.44
CA ASP A 414 -46.67 9.96 -18.77
C ASP A 414 -46.66 9.74 -17.25
N VAL A 415 -47.63 10.33 -16.56
CA VAL A 415 -47.90 10.12 -15.13
C VAL A 415 -49.39 9.89 -14.92
N LEU A 416 -49.76 8.79 -14.25
CA LEU A 416 -51.14 8.37 -14.05
C LEU A 416 -51.53 8.32 -12.58
N ASP A 417 -52.76 8.72 -12.29
CA ASP A 417 -53.39 8.56 -10.99
C ASP A 417 -54.23 7.28 -10.98
N LYS A 418 -53.86 6.31 -10.14
CA LYS A 418 -54.60 5.04 -9.96
C LYS A 418 -55.42 5.03 -8.68
N GLY A 419 -55.64 6.17 -8.05
CA GLY A 419 -56.35 6.33 -6.78
C GLY A 419 -55.45 5.97 -5.60
N SER A 420 -55.19 4.69 -5.36
CA SER A 420 -54.34 4.24 -4.25
C SER A 420 -52.83 4.37 -4.52
N GLY A 421 -52.42 4.88 -5.68
CA GLY A 421 -51.02 5.08 -6.05
C GLY A 421 -50.85 5.82 -7.38
N ALA A 422 -49.61 6.21 -7.69
CA ALA A 422 -49.24 6.83 -8.96
C ALA A 422 -48.45 5.88 -9.86
N VAL A 423 -48.56 6.02 -11.18
CA VAL A 423 -47.68 5.35 -12.15
C VAL A 423 -46.88 6.40 -12.89
N VAL A 424 -45.56 6.28 -12.92
CA VAL A 424 -44.68 7.06 -13.80
C VAL A 424 -44.21 6.16 -14.94
N ILE A 425 -44.39 6.62 -16.18
CA ILE A 425 -44.01 5.90 -17.40
C ILE A 425 -42.87 6.65 -18.07
N ALA A 426 -41.74 5.98 -18.30
CA ALA A 426 -40.57 6.56 -18.95
C ALA A 426 -40.11 5.69 -20.12
N ASP A 427 -39.75 6.31 -21.24
CA ASP A 427 -39.01 5.66 -22.31
C ASP A 427 -37.52 5.87 -22.09
N ALA A 428 -36.74 4.85 -22.43
CA ALA A 428 -35.29 4.88 -22.45
C ALA A 428 -34.78 4.32 -23.79
N ASP A 429 -34.11 5.17 -24.56
CA ASP A 429 -33.45 4.80 -25.82
C ASP A 429 -31.94 4.68 -25.55
N THR A 430 -31.36 3.51 -25.86
CA THR A 430 -29.94 3.23 -25.64
C THR A 430 -29.19 3.12 -26.96
N PHE A 431 -28.07 3.81 -27.02
CA PHE A 431 -27.20 3.99 -28.17
C PHE A 431 -25.84 3.33 -27.95
N ASP A 432 -25.22 2.83 -29.00
CA ASP A 432 -23.85 2.32 -28.94
C ASP A 432 -22.80 3.43 -29.11
N GLN A 433 -21.53 3.05 -29.06
CA GLN A 433 -20.38 3.95 -29.22
C GLN A 433 -20.32 4.68 -30.57
N HIS A 434 -21.09 4.23 -31.58
CA HIS A 434 -21.19 4.87 -32.89
C HIS A 434 -22.40 5.82 -32.99
N GLY A 435 -23.18 5.95 -31.91
CA GLY A 435 -24.39 6.77 -31.87
C GLY A 435 -25.61 6.09 -32.49
N GLU A 436 -25.53 4.79 -32.80
CA GLU A 436 -26.67 4.05 -33.32
C GLU A 436 -27.56 3.57 -32.18
N ARG A 437 -28.88 3.76 -32.32
CA ARG A 437 -29.84 3.22 -31.36
C ARG A 437 -29.89 1.70 -31.48
N VAL A 438 -29.68 1.01 -30.37
CA VAL A 438 -29.64 -0.46 -30.31
C VAL A 438 -30.74 -1.07 -29.45
N ILE A 439 -31.22 -0.34 -28.45
CA ILE A 439 -32.26 -0.80 -27.52
C ILE A 439 -33.28 0.32 -27.33
N HIS A 440 -34.55 -0.05 -27.30
CA HIS A 440 -35.63 0.81 -26.81
C HIS A 440 -36.35 0.09 -25.66
N SER A 441 -36.59 0.78 -24.55
CA SER A 441 -37.31 0.21 -23.41
C SER A 441 -38.30 1.21 -22.82
N GLN A 442 -39.41 0.72 -22.27
CA GLN A 442 -40.40 1.53 -21.57
C GLN A 442 -40.63 0.96 -20.17
N TRP A 443 -40.46 1.83 -19.18
CA TRP A 443 -40.47 1.52 -17.75
C TRP A 443 -41.74 2.10 -17.15
N SER A 444 -42.49 1.29 -16.40
CA SER A 444 -43.64 1.78 -15.62
C SER A 444 -43.42 1.49 -14.15
N THR A 445 -43.20 2.54 -13.36
CA THR A 445 -42.97 2.44 -11.92
C THR A 445 -44.23 2.85 -11.18
N PHE A 446 -44.71 1.98 -10.28
CA PHE A 446 -45.89 2.21 -9.45
C PHE A 446 -45.47 2.61 -8.03
N PHE A 447 -46.07 3.68 -7.52
CA PHE A 447 -45.78 4.22 -6.20
C PHE A 447 -47.02 4.14 -5.32
N VAL A 448 -47.00 3.20 -4.38
CA VAL A 448 -48.15 2.92 -3.51
C VAL A 448 -48.35 4.08 -2.53
N GLY A 449 -49.58 4.58 -2.44
CA GLY A 449 -49.96 5.68 -1.54
C GLY A 449 -49.85 7.08 -2.16
N SER A 450 -49.20 7.23 -3.32
CA SER A 450 -48.99 8.52 -4.00
C SER A 450 -50.08 8.88 -5.03
N GLY A 451 -51.29 8.33 -4.92
CA GLY A 451 -52.41 8.64 -5.81
C GLY A 451 -53.37 9.70 -5.25
N ASN A 452 -54.54 9.85 -5.87
CA ASN A 452 -55.59 10.85 -5.55
C ASN A 452 -55.19 12.32 -5.78
N PHE A 453 -54.26 12.57 -6.70
CA PHE A 453 -53.86 13.92 -7.11
C PHE A 453 -54.71 14.47 -8.28
N GLY A 454 -55.73 13.74 -8.72
CA GLY A 454 -56.67 14.19 -9.76
C GLY A 454 -56.13 14.05 -11.19
N GLY A 455 -55.07 13.25 -11.39
CA GLY A 455 -54.50 12.97 -12.71
C GLY A 455 -55.34 12.01 -13.54
N LYS A 456 -54.97 11.84 -14.82
CA LYS A 456 -55.63 10.88 -15.70
C LYS A 456 -55.36 9.43 -15.24
N ARG A 457 -56.37 8.57 -15.40
CA ARG A 457 -56.31 7.16 -14.95
C ARG A 457 -55.76 6.20 -16.01
N THR A 458 -55.73 6.61 -17.27
CA THR A 458 -55.34 5.76 -18.41
C THR A 458 -54.47 6.57 -19.38
N THR A 459 -53.76 5.86 -20.26
CA THR A 459 -52.91 6.45 -21.29
C THR A 459 -52.90 5.56 -22.52
N ASP A 460 -52.82 6.20 -23.68
CA ASP A 460 -52.56 5.61 -24.99
C ASP A 460 -51.06 5.51 -25.29
N LYS A 461 -50.19 6.12 -24.47
CA LYS A 461 -48.73 6.12 -24.66
C LYS A 461 -48.02 4.87 -24.12
N ALA A 462 -48.70 4.09 -23.27
CA ALA A 462 -48.15 2.85 -22.74
C ALA A 462 -48.26 1.72 -23.77
N ARG A 463 -47.20 0.92 -23.92
CA ARG A 463 -47.26 -0.29 -24.76
C ARG A 463 -48.32 -1.27 -24.21
N PRO A 464 -49.26 -1.76 -25.04
CA PRO A 464 -50.37 -2.60 -24.58
C PRO A 464 -49.89 -3.97 -24.10
N LEU A 465 -50.57 -4.51 -23.09
CA LEU A 465 -50.37 -5.88 -22.63
C LEU A 465 -51.10 -6.88 -23.55
N ALA A 466 -50.59 -8.10 -23.63
CA ALA A 466 -51.29 -9.16 -24.36
C ALA A 466 -52.48 -9.71 -23.57
N THR A 467 -53.57 -10.03 -24.27
CA THR A 467 -54.70 -10.76 -23.69
C THR A 467 -54.32 -12.24 -23.59
N ILE A 468 -54.44 -12.81 -22.39
CA ILE A 468 -54.18 -14.24 -22.19
C ILE A 468 -55.28 -15.05 -22.89
N PRO A 469 -54.94 -15.99 -23.80
CA PRO A 469 -55.94 -16.81 -24.49
C PRO A 469 -56.76 -17.66 -23.52
N ASN A 470 -58.07 -17.70 -23.72
CA ASN A 470 -58.97 -18.58 -22.96
C ASN A 470 -58.93 -20.04 -23.47
N ARG A 471 -57.73 -20.62 -23.48
CA ARG A 471 -57.45 -22.03 -23.83
C ARG A 471 -56.25 -22.52 -23.04
N LYS A 472 -55.99 -23.84 -23.02
CA LYS A 472 -54.78 -24.39 -22.38
C LYS A 472 -53.50 -23.83 -23.03
N PRO A 473 -52.42 -23.61 -22.25
CA PRO A 473 -51.12 -23.22 -22.78
C PRO A 473 -50.56 -24.29 -23.71
N ASP A 474 -49.84 -23.85 -24.74
CA ASP A 474 -49.14 -24.73 -25.68
C ASP A 474 -47.89 -25.34 -25.07
N ALA A 475 -47.25 -24.61 -24.16
CA ALA A 475 -46.09 -25.08 -23.41
C ALA A 475 -46.09 -24.52 -21.98
N VAL A 476 -45.54 -25.30 -21.05
CA VAL A 476 -45.34 -24.91 -19.66
C VAL A 476 -43.93 -25.28 -19.27
N VAL A 477 -43.19 -24.32 -18.70
CA VAL A 477 -41.85 -24.54 -18.15
C VAL A 477 -41.87 -24.13 -16.69
N GLU A 478 -41.32 -24.99 -15.82
CA GLU A 478 -41.19 -24.72 -14.40
C GLU A 478 -39.71 -24.83 -14.01
N GLU A 479 -39.19 -23.78 -13.39
CA GLU A 479 -37.78 -23.71 -12.96
C GLU A 479 -37.70 -23.20 -11.53
N LYS A 480 -36.95 -23.92 -10.69
CA LYS A 480 -36.75 -23.55 -9.28
C LYS A 480 -35.63 -22.53 -9.16
N THR A 481 -35.92 -21.39 -8.54
CA THR A 481 -34.92 -20.35 -8.30
C THR A 481 -33.97 -20.75 -7.16
N SER A 482 -32.76 -20.18 -7.15
CA SER A 482 -31.85 -20.32 -6.00
C SER A 482 -32.37 -19.53 -4.79
N ILE A 483 -32.08 -20.01 -3.57
CA ILE A 483 -32.30 -19.20 -2.35
C ILE A 483 -31.46 -17.90 -2.36
N ASN A 484 -30.37 -17.88 -3.13
CA ASN A 484 -29.49 -16.72 -3.30
C ASN A 484 -29.83 -15.91 -4.56
N GLN A 485 -30.94 -16.18 -5.26
CA GLN A 485 -31.20 -15.61 -6.59
C GLN A 485 -31.24 -14.07 -6.58
N ALA A 486 -31.94 -13.48 -5.60
CA ALA A 486 -32.00 -12.02 -5.46
C ALA A 486 -30.63 -11.42 -5.10
N ALA A 487 -29.84 -12.12 -4.28
CA ALA A 487 -28.49 -11.70 -3.90
C ALA A 487 -27.51 -11.73 -5.09
N LEU A 488 -27.71 -12.65 -6.04
CA LEU A 488 -26.95 -12.70 -7.28
C LEU A 488 -27.43 -11.64 -8.28
N TYR A 489 -28.74 -11.51 -8.50
CA TYR A 489 -29.30 -10.56 -9.47
C TYR A 489 -28.99 -9.11 -9.15
N ARG A 490 -29.01 -8.72 -7.86
CA ARG A 490 -28.61 -7.36 -7.46
C ARG A 490 -27.17 -7.01 -7.86
N LEU A 491 -26.29 -7.98 -8.12
CA LEU A 491 -24.93 -7.69 -8.59
C LEU A 491 -24.91 -7.09 -10.00
N CYS A 492 -25.95 -7.33 -10.80
CA CYS A 492 -26.06 -6.87 -12.17
C CYS A 492 -26.47 -5.39 -12.30
N GLY A 493 -27.06 -4.77 -11.26
CA GLY A 493 -27.40 -3.35 -11.30
C GLY A 493 -28.34 -2.88 -10.18
N ASP A 494 -29.45 -3.59 -9.95
CA ASP A 494 -30.47 -3.15 -8.99
C ASP A 494 -30.05 -3.42 -7.53
N LYS A 495 -29.61 -2.38 -6.83
CA LYS A 495 -29.14 -2.46 -5.44
C LYS A 495 -30.23 -2.22 -4.38
N ASN A 496 -31.51 -2.12 -4.75
CA ASN A 496 -32.58 -1.81 -3.80
C ASN A 496 -32.57 -2.77 -2.58
N PRO A 497 -32.48 -2.24 -1.33
CA PRO A 497 -32.42 -3.07 -0.13
C PRO A 497 -33.61 -4.00 0.07
N LEU A 498 -34.77 -3.70 -0.54
CA LEU A 498 -35.98 -4.55 -0.56
C LEU A 498 -35.69 -6.02 -0.91
N HIS A 499 -34.64 -6.27 -1.71
CA HIS A 499 -34.30 -7.59 -2.23
C HIS A 499 -33.28 -8.36 -1.38
N ILE A 500 -32.78 -7.80 -0.27
CA ILE A 500 -31.77 -8.47 0.56
C ILE A 500 -31.87 -8.18 2.06
N ASP A 501 -32.37 -7.01 2.46
CA ASP A 501 -32.48 -6.60 3.86
C ASP A 501 -33.89 -6.92 4.40
N PRO A 502 -34.03 -7.84 5.37
CA PRO A 502 -35.32 -8.18 5.97
C PRO A 502 -36.03 -6.99 6.62
N MET A 503 -35.29 -6.06 7.24
CA MET A 503 -35.91 -4.90 7.91
C MET A 503 -36.49 -3.92 6.90
N PHE A 504 -35.74 -3.64 5.82
CA PHE A 504 -36.21 -2.77 4.74
C PHE A 504 -37.37 -3.41 3.98
N SER A 505 -37.31 -4.72 3.75
CA SER A 505 -38.39 -5.48 3.14
C SER A 505 -39.68 -5.43 3.95
N ALA A 506 -39.59 -5.58 5.28
CA ALA A 506 -40.72 -5.48 6.19
C ALA A 506 -41.35 -4.07 6.17
N ALA A 507 -40.53 -3.02 6.12
CA ALA A 507 -41.00 -1.63 5.97
C ALA A 507 -41.78 -1.41 4.65
N GLY A 508 -41.38 -2.09 3.58
CA GLY A 508 -42.09 -2.12 2.29
C GLY A 508 -43.34 -3.02 2.26
N GLY A 509 -43.70 -3.67 3.38
CA GLY A 509 -44.89 -4.52 3.49
C GLY A 509 -44.68 -5.99 3.09
N PHE A 510 -43.43 -6.44 2.94
CA PHE A 510 -43.11 -7.82 2.60
C PHE A 510 -42.46 -8.53 3.81
N PRO A 511 -42.97 -9.71 4.24
CA PRO A 511 -42.50 -10.38 5.45
C PRO A 511 -41.04 -10.86 5.37
N GLN A 512 -40.48 -10.94 4.17
CA GLN A 512 -39.10 -11.34 3.89
C GLN A 512 -38.66 -10.78 2.52
N PRO A 513 -37.35 -10.69 2.25
CA PRO A 513 -36.85 -10.21 0.96
C PRO A 513 -37.43 -10.98 -0.23
N ILE A 514 -37.82 -10.24 -1.27
CA ILE A 514 -38.41 -10.77 -2.50
C ILE A 514 -37.42 -10.69 -3.66
N MET A 515 -37.55 -11.54 -4.68
CA MET A 515 -36.83 -11.39 -5.93
C MET A 515 -37.28 -10.15 -6.71
N HIS A 516 -36.34 -9.58 -7.48
CA HIS A 516 -36.62 -8.53 -8.45
C HIS A 516 -37.62 -9.03 -9.50
N GLY A 517 -38.64 -8.23 -9.84
CA GLY A 517 -39.55 -8.54 -10.95
C GLY A 517 -38.82 -8.74 -12.27
N LEU A 518 -37.78 -7.93 -12.53
CA LEU A 518 -36.90 -8.06 -13.70
C LEU A 518 -36.06 -9.35 -13.71
N CYS A 519 -35.83 -9.98 -12.54
CA CYS A 519 -35.24 -11.31 -12.51
C CYS A 519 -36.24 -12.34 -13.05
N SER A 520 -37.49 -12.34 -12.55
CA SER A 520 -38.57 -13.21 -13.06
C SER A 520 -38.86 -12.97 -14.56
N PHE A 521 -38.67 -11.73 -15.03
CA PHE A 521 -38.72 -11.36 -16.44
C PHE A 521 -37.62 -12.03 -17.27
N GLY A 522 -36.40 -12.10 -16.74
CA GLY A 522 -35.29 -12.83 -17.34
C GLY A 522 -35.55 -14.34 -17.44
N TYR A 523 -36.09 -14.95 -16.37
CA TYR A 523 -36.54 -16.35 -16.39
C TYR A 523 -37.58 -16.59 -17.48
N ALA A 524 -38.63 -15.76 -17.55
CA ALA A 524 -39.66 -15.88 -18.58
C ALA A 524 -39.10 -15.73 -20.00
N THR A 525 -38.16 -14.80 -20.21
CA THR A 525 -37.47 -14.61 -21.49
C THR A 525 -36.69 -15.87 -21.89
N ARG A 526 -35.93 -16.45 -20.96
CA ARG A 526 -35.21 -17.72 -21.17
C ARG A 526 -36.15 -18.87 -21.50
N HIS A 527 -37.25 -19.02 -20.76
CA HIS A 527 -38.23 -20.09 -21.00
C HIS A 527 -38.82 -19.99 -22.42
N VAL A 528 -39.16 -18.79 -22.88
CA VAL A 528 -39.66 -18.58 -24.25
C VAL A 528 -38.59 -18.87 -25.30
N LEU A 529 -37.36 -18.36 -25.12
CA LEU A 529 -36.27 -18.59 -26.07
C LEU A 529 -35.93 -20.07 -26.20
N LYS A 530 -35.85 -20.78 -25.08
CA LYS A 530 -35.61 -22.21 -25.04
C LYS A 530 -36.72 -22.99 -25.73
N GLN A 531 -37.97 -22.61 -25.52
CA GLN A 531 -39.13 -23.34 -26.05
C GLN A 531 -39.40 -23.05 -27.54
N TYR A 532 -39.22 -21.81 -28.01
CA TYR A 532 -39.70 -21.37 -29.33
C TYR A 532 -38.63 -20.78 -30.23
N ALA A 533 -37.42 -20.54 -29.72
CA ALA A 533 -36.31 -19.97 -30.48
C ALA A 533 -35.05 -20.83 -30.50
N ASP A 534 -35.04 -22.02 -29.89
CA ASP A 534 -33.84 -22.88 -29.74
C ASP A 534 -32.66 -22.10 -29.12
N ASN A 535 -32.99 -21.19 -28.18
CA ASN A 535 -32.06 -20.23 -27.60
C ASN A 535 -31.27 -19.37 -28.60
N ASP A 536 -31.78 -19.21 -29.83
CA ASP A 536 -31.25 -18.25 -30.80
C ASP A 536 -31.70 -16.82 -30.48
N VAL A 537 -30.81 -16.08 -29.81
CA VAL A 537 -31.06 -14.69 -29.42
C VAL A 537 -31.31 -13.75 -30.59
N ARG A 538 -30.88 -14.12 -31.81
CA ARG A 538 -31.09 -13.33 -33.03
C ARG A 538 -32.54 -13.34 -33.50
N ARG A 539 -33.35 -14.26 -32.97
CA ARG A 539 -34.79 -14.32 -33.22
C ARG A 539 -35.58 -13.45 -32.24
N PHE A 540 -34.99 -12.98 -31.15
CA PHE A 540 -35.68 -12.10 -30.23
C PHE A 540 -35.89 -10.71 -30.84
N LYS A 541 -37.11 -10.18 -30.74
CA LYS A 541 -37.42 -8.81 -31.16
C LYS A 541 -37.77 -7.94 -29.95
N SER A 542 -38.82 -8.32 -29.21
CA SER A 542 -39.28 -7.54 -28.07
C SER A 542 -39.98 -8.39 -27.01
N ILE A 543 -40.16 -7.82 -25.83
CA ILE A 543 -40.91 -8.40 -24.73
C ILE A 543 -41.67 -7.30 -23.98
N LYS A 544 -42.93 -7.58 -23.62
CA LYS A 544 -43.76 -6.76 -22.73
C LYS A 544 -44.30 -7.63 -21.61
N ALA A 545 -44.33 -7.13 -20.37
CA ALA A 545 -45.02 -7.80 -19.28
C ALA A 545 -45.44 -6.85 -18.14
N ARG A 546 -46.40 -7.29 -17.32
CA ARG A 546 -46.79 -6.64 -16.05
C ARG A 546 -46.41 -7.54 -14.87
N PHE A 547 -45.80 -6.96 -13.84
CA PHE A 547 -45.51 -7.63 -12.58
C PHE A 547 -46.72 -7.52 -11.66
N THR A 548 -47.25 -8.66 -11.20
CA THR A 548 -48.51 -8.72 -10.44
C THR A 548 -48.35 -9.29 -9.02
N GLY A 549 -47.20 -9.86 -8.70
CA GLY A 549 -46.96 -10.46 -7.39
C GLY A 549 -45.49 -10.75 -7.11
N PRO A 550 -45.10 -10.85 -5.83
CA PRO A 550 -43.73 -11.13 -5.42
C PRO A 550 -43.37 -12.61 -5.57
N VAL A 551 -42.07 -12.87 -5.75
CA VAL A 551 -41.46 -14.21 -5.66
C VAL A 551 -40.49 -14.22 -4.50
N VAL A 552 -40.51 -15.23 -3.65
CA VAL A 552 -39.49 -15.43 -2.62
C VAL A 552 -38.34 -16.24 -3.22
N PRO A 553 -37.06 -15.83 -3.08
CA PRO A 553 -35.93 -16.63 -3.54
C PRO A 553 -36.00 -18.07 -3.03
N GLY A 554 -35.83 -19.05 -3.92
CA GLY A 554 -35.99 -20.48 -3.62
C GLY A 554 -37.33 -21.08 -4.06
N GLN A 555 -38.33 -20.25 -4.39
CA GLN A 555 -39.59 -20.70 -4.99
C GLN A 555 -39.43 -20.97 -6.49
N SER A 556 -40.39 -21.71 -7.06
CA SER A 556 -40.41 -22.06 -8.46
C SER A 556 -41.15 -21.01 -9.29
N ILE A 557 -40.65 -20.75 -10.49
CA ILE A 557 -41.32 -19.93 -11.49
C ILE A 557 -41.86 -20.86 -12.56
N ARG A 558 -43.19 -20.93 -12.65
CA ARG A 558 -43.89 -21.62 -13.73
C ARG A 558 -44.33 -20.61 -14.78
N THR A 559 -43.85 -20.76 -16.01
CA THR A 559 -44.22 -19.94 -17.17
C THR A 559 -45.12 -20.75 -18.10
N GLU A 560 -46.34 -20.25 -18.30
CA GLU A 560 -47.31 -20.81 -19.23
C GLU A 560 -47.29 -19.97 -20.51
N MET A 561 -47.22 -20.63 -21.67
CA MET A 561 -46.98 -19.97 -22.95
C MET A 561 -48.00 -20.41 -24.00
N TRP A 562 -48.49 -19.45 -24.78
CA TRP A 562 -49.37 -19.65 -25.92
C TRP A 562 -48.71 -19.03 -27.15
N LYS A 563 -48.56 -19.83 -28.21
CA LYS A 563 -48.04 -19.38 -29.48
C LYS A 563 -49.17 -18.82 -30.34
N ASP A 564 -48.97 -17.62 -30.85
CA ASP A 564 -49.84 -16.94 -31.82
C ASP A 564 -48.95 -16.33 -32.92
N GLY A 565 -48.74 -17.11 -33.99
CA GLY A 565 -47.78 -16.75 -35.04
C GLY A 565 -46.35 -16.60 -34.50
N ASN A 566 -45.79 -15.40 -34.66
CA ASN A 566 -44.48 -15.00 -34.15
C ASN A 566 -44.52 -14.38 -32.73
N ARG A 567 -45.71 -14.30 -32.12
CA ARG A 567 -45.93 -13.79 -30.76
C ARG A 567 -46.09 -14.97 -29.80
N ILE A 568 -45.34 -14.96 -28.72
CA ILE A 568 -45.46 -15.92 -27.63
C ILE A 568 -46.06 -15.18 -26.43
N ILE A 569 -47.35 -15.36 -26.23
CA ILE A 569 -48.08 -14.81 -25.09
C ILE A 569 -47.72 -15.67 -23.87
N PHE A 570 -47.45 -15.06 -22.72
CA PHE A 570 -47.09 -15.80 -21.52
C PHE A 570 -47.61 -15.18 -20.23
N GLN A 571 -47.71 -16.01 -19.20
CA GLN A 571 -47.90 -15.59 -17.82
C GLN A 571 -47.01 -16.43 -16.90
N CYS A 572 -46.69 -15.90 -15.72
CA CYS A 572 -45.90 -16.63 -14.74
C CYS A 572 -46.64 -16.72 -13.39
N SER A 573 -46.48 -17.86 -12.72
CA SER A 573 -47.00 -18.13 -11.39
C SER A 573 -45.97 -18.80 -10.50
N VAL A 574 -46.18 -18.75 -9.18
CA VAL A 574 -45.45 -19.54 -8.19
C VAL A 574 -46.31 -20.74 -7.79
N PRO A 575 -46.02 -21.96 -8.27
CA PRO A 575 -46.83 -23.16 -7.99
C PRO A 575 -47.05 -23.40 -6.49
N GLU A 576 -46.03 -23.15 -5.67
CA GLU A 576 -46.07 -23.40 -4.23
C GLU A 576 -47.10 -22.52 -3.49
N SER A 577 -47.48 -21.38 -4.07
CA SER A 577 -48.44 -20.45 -3.47
C SER A 577 -49.67 -20.17 -4.33
N ASN A 578 -49.72 -20.74 -5.54
CA ASN A 578 -50.74 -20.50 -6.56
C ASN A 578 -50.97 -19.00 -6.87
N LYS A 579 -49.92 -18.18 -6.75
CA LYS A 579 -49.97 -16.74 -7.00
C LYS A 579 -49.42 -16.41 -8.39
N GLN A 580 -50.14 -15.57 -9.13
CA GLN A 580 -49.68 -15.02 -10.40
C GLN A 580 -48.68 -13.88 -10.14
N ILE A 581 -47.50 -13.97 -10.76
CA ILE A 581 -46.38 -13.03 -10.57
C ILE A 581 -46.11 -12.17 -11.81
N ILE A 582 -46.44 -12.69 -13.00
CA ILE A 582 -46.39 -11.94 -14.26
C ILE A 582 -47.69 -12.20 -15.02
N SER A 583 -48.33 -11.14 -15.51
CA SER A 583 -49.51 -11.21 -16.38
C SER A 583 -49.35 -10.40 -17.66
N GLY A 584 -50.16 -10.73 -18.67
CA GLY A 584 -50.20 -10.04 -19.96
C GLY A 584 -48.86 -10.01 -20.70
N GLY A 585 -48.02 -11.03 -20.48
CA GLY A 585 -46.70 -11.16 -21.05
C GLY A 585 -46.77 -11.48 -22.55
N CYS A 586 -45.87 -10.92 -23.34
CA CYS A 586 -45.71 -11.27 -24.75
C CYS A 586 -44.26 -11.09 -25.16
N VAL A 587 -43.67 -12.11 -25.78
CA VAL A 587 -42.41 -12.02 -26.53
C VAL A 587 -42.73 -12.03 -28.01
N GLU A 588 -42.20 -11.08 -28.78
CA GLU A 588 -42.23 -11.13 -30.24
C GLU A 588 -40.91 -11.69 -30.76
N LEU A 589 -41.00 -12.60 -31.72
CA LEU A 589 -39.85 -13.17 -32.42
C LEU A 589 -39.81 -12.70 -33.87
N HIS A 590 -38.61 -12.58 -34.42
CA HIS A 590 -38.41 -12.47 -35.87
C HIS A 590 -38.62 -13.82 -36.55
N ASP A 591 -39.21 -13.78 -37.75
CA ASP A 591 -39.38 -14.95 -38.61
C ASP A 591 -38.03 -15.47 -39.13
N VAL A 592 -37.08 -14.55 -39.37
CA VAL A 592 -35.71 -14.83 -39.78
C VAL A 592 -34.75 -14.29 -38.72
N ALA A 593 -33.72 -15.07 -38.38
CA ALA A 593 -32.68 -14.65 -37.44
C ALA A 593 -31.95 -13.39 -37.97
N GLN A 594 -31.83 -12.37 -37.12
CA GLN A 594 -31.03 -11.17 -37.41
C GLN A 594 -29.54 -11.53 -37.61
N PRO A 595 -28.78 -10.75 -38.39
CA PRO A 595 -27.34 -10.95 -38.50
C PRO A 595 -26.65 -10.82 -37.13
N PRO A 596 -25.53 -11.53 -36.89
CA PRO A 596 -24.75 -11.38 -35.67
C PRO A 596 -24.22 -9.94 -35.52
N PRO A 597 -24.00 -9.46 -34.29
CA PRO A 597 -23.52 -8.10 -34.07
C PRO A 597 -22.15 -7.90 -34.73
N THR A 598 -22.00 -6.82 -35.49
CA THR A 598 -20.73 -6.45 -36.14
C THR A 598 -19.70 -6.12 -35.06
N ALA A 599 -18.60 -6.88 -34.98
CA ALA A 599 -17.46 -6.50 -34.16
C ALA A 599 -16.88 -5.16 -34.67
N PRO A 600 -16.37 -4.28 -33.80
CA PRO A 600 -15.73 -3.04 -34.24
C PRO A 600 -14.60 -3.38 -35.21
N GLN A 601 -14.75 -2.98 -36.47
CA GLN A 601 -13.70 -3.15 -37.46
C GLN A 601 -12.58 -2.13 -37.19
N PRO A 602 -11.30 -2.54 -37.24
CA PRO A 602 -10.20 -1.60 -37.38
C PRO A 602 -10.38 -0.81 -38.69
N PRO A 603 -9.90 0.45 -38.78
CA PRO A 603 -9.99 1.21 -40.01
C PRO A 603 -9.34 0.43 -41.16
N LEU A 604 -10.11 0.06 -42.18
CA LEU A 604 -9.62 -0.55 -43.41
C LEU A 604 -8.82 0.50 -44.20
N GLY A 605 -7.53 0.25 -44.39
CA GLY A 605 -6.71 1.17 -45.19
C GLY A 605 -5.20 0.92 -45.28
N ALA A 606 -4.71 -0.33 -45.22
CA ALA A 606 -3.51 -0.79 -45.96
C ALA A 606 -3.38 -2.31 -45.79
N SER A 607 -3.68 -3.03 -46.86
CA SER A 607 -3.54 -4.48 -47.01
C SER A 607 -2.09 -4.94 -46.82
N LEU A 608 -1.89 -6.10 -46.17
CA LEU A 608 -0.99 -7.17 -46.58
C LEU A 608 -1.34 -8.44 -45.78
N GLU A 609 -1.74 -9.50 -46.47
CA GLU A 609 -1.96 -10.83 -45.92
C GLU A 609 -0.62 -11.44 -45.44
N SER A 610 -0.56 -12.04 -44.24
CA SER A 610 0.07 -13.35 -43.96
C SER A 610 0.26 -13.63 -42.45
N GLU A 611 -0.04 -14.89 -42.08
CA GLU A 611 0.20 -15.64 -40.83
C GLU A 611 -0.61 -15.26 -39.56
N MET A 612 -1.45 -16.20 -39.10
CA MET A 612 -2.12 -16.15 -37.79
C MET A 612 -1.08 -16.30 -36.68
N GLU A 613 -0.99 -15.34 -35.75
CA GLU A 613 -0.18 -15.45 -34.53
C GLU A 613 -0.76 -16.53 -33.60
N LEU A 614 -0.01 -17.63 -33.40
CA LEU A 614 -0.37 -18.71 -32.48
C LEU A 614 0.23 -18.44 -31.09
N LYS A 615 -0.53 -18.65 -30.01
CA LYS A 615 -0.03 -18.45 -28.63
C LYS A 615 1.14 -19.39 -28.32
N SER A 616 1.14 -20.59 -28.91
CA SER A 616 2.21 -21.57 -28.75
C SER A 616 3.52 -21.18 -29.44
N ASP A 617 3.53 -20.21 -30.37
CA ASP A 617 4.78 -19.71 -30.96
C ASP A 617 5.69 -19.10 -29.88
N LEU A 618 5.11 -18.45 -28.86
CA LEU A 618 5.84 -17.95 -27.68
C LEU A 618 6.42 -19.09 -26.83
N VAL A 619 5.72 -20.23 -26.78
CA VAL A 619 6.18 -21.41 -26.02
C VAL A 619 7.40 -22.03 -26.69
N PHE A 620 7.38 -22.21 -28.02
CA PHE A 620 8.50 -22.79 -28.75
C PHE A 620 9.70 -21.84 -28.83
N ALA A 621 9.47 -20.51 -28.92
CA ALA A 621 10.54 -19.52 -28.75
C ALA A 621 11.20 -19.58 -27.36
N GLY A 622 10.41 -19.83 -26.31
CA GLY A 622 10.93 -20.07 -24.96
C GLY A 622 11.70 -21.39 -24.83
N MET A 623 11.25 -22.44 -25.51
CA MET A 623 11.99 -23.72 -25.56
C MET A 623 13.30 -23.59 -26.33
N GLU A 624 13.34 -22.81 -27.41
CA GLU A 624 14.54 -22.54 -28.21
C GLU A 624 15.63 -21.88 -27.36
N ALA A 625 15.29 -20.77 -26.69
CA ALA A 625 16.22 -20.09 -25.77
C ALA A 625 16.73 -21.01 -24.65
N ARG A 626 15.87 -21.89 -24.12
CA ARG A 626 16.28 -22.81 -23.03
C ARG A 626 17.19 -23.94 -23.49
N VAL A 627 17.04 -24.38 -24.74
CA VAL A 627 17.94 -25.37 -25.36
C VAL A 627 19.30 -24.73 -25.68
N GLU A 628 19.32 -23.45 -26.09
CA GLU A 628 20.56 -22.68 -26.27
C GLU A 628 21.34 -22.48 -24.96
N ASP A 629 20.63 -22.20 -23.86
CA ASP A 629 21.23 -21.98 -22.54
C ASP A 629 21.67 -23.27 -21.81
N MET A 630 21.25 -24.46 -22.29
CA MET A 630 21.54 -25.76 -21.63
C MET A 630 22.01 -26.83 -22.64
N PRO A 631 23.18 -26.67 -23.28
CA PRO A 631 23.65 -27.56 -24.34
C PRO A 631 23.91 -29.02 -23.88
N GLU A 632 24.18 -29.27 -22.59
CA GLU A 632 24.28 -30.63 -22.06
C GLU A 632 22.96 -31.43 -22.10
N LEU A 633 21.82 -30.76 -22.23
CA LEU A 633 20.51 -31.40 -22.24
C LEU A 633 20.30 -32.29 -23.47
N ALA A 634 20.74 -31.84 -24.65
CA ALA A 634 20.69 -32.63 -25.88
C ALA A 634 21.49 -33.93 -25.74
N SER A 635 22.65 -33.86 -25.10
CA SER A 635 23.50 -35.02 -24.85
C SER A 635 22.88 -36.07 -23.92
N LYS A 636 21.96 -35.67 -23.04
CA LYS A 636 21.24 -36.55 -22.09
C LYS A 636 19.95 -37.13 -22.65
N VAL A 637 19.19 -36.36 -23.42
CA VAL A 637 17.86 -36.75 -23.92
C VAL A 637 17.94 -37.53 -25.22
N LYS A 638 18.81 -37.14 -26.16
CA LYS A 638 19.09 -37.81 -27.44
C LYS A 638 17.83 -38.25 -28.22
N ALA A 639 16.82 -37.38 -28.30
CA ALA A 639 15.54 -37.69 -28.93
C ALA A 639 14.96 -36.50 -29.70
N ILE A 640 14.12 -36.78 -30.69
CA ILE A 640 13.38 -35.78 -31.47
C ILE A 640 11.90 -35.82 -31.08
N TYR A 641 11.33 -34.67 -30.76
CA TYR A 641 9.91 -34.49 -30.46
C TYR A 641 9.26 -33.63 -31.54
N GLU A 642 8.16 -34.08 -32.10
CA GLU A 642 7.33 -33.30 -33.01
C GLU A 642 6.05 -32.88 -32.27
N TYR A 643 5.65 -31.62 -32.41
CA TYR A 643 4.46 -31.04 -31.82
C TYR A 643 3.53 -30.55 -32.93
N ASN A 644 2.38 -31.19 -33.04
CA ASN A 644 1.30 -30.81 -33.94
C ASN A 644 0.32 -29.94 -33.16
N ILE A 645 0.38 -28.63 -33.43
CA ILE A 645 -0.47 -27.63 -32.81
C ILE A 645 -1.77 -27.53 -33.60
N LEU A 646 -2.88 -27.69 -32.87
CA LEU A 646 -4.22 -27.54 -33.41
C LEU A 646 -4.79 -26.18 -33.02
N VAL A 647 -5.61 -25.59 -33.90
CA VAL A 647 -6.53 -24.50 -33.53
C VAL A 647 -7.91 -24.96 -33.92
N LYS A 648 -8.79 -25.10 -32.92
CA LYS A 648 -10.17 -25.58 -33.10
C LYS A 648 -10.20 -26.96 -33.77
N GLY A 649 -9.32 -27.87 -33.35
CA GLY A 649 -9.22 -29.23 -33.87
C GLY A 649 -8.56 -29.38 -35.23
N LYS A 650 -8.16 -28.27 -35.89
CA LYS A 650 -7.50 -28.28 -37.20
C LYS A 650 -6.00 -28.02 -37.06
N PRO A 651 -5.12 -28.74 -37.80
CA PRO A 651 -3.68 -28.46 -37.78
C PRO A 651 -3.38 -27.01 -38.16
N ALA A 652 -2.69 -26.29 -37.28
CA ALA A 652 -2.33 -24.88 -37.45
C ALA A 652 -0.82 -24.68 -37.57
N ALA A 653 -0.02 -25.45 -36.83
CA ALA A 653 1.43 -25.47 -36.96
C ALA A 653 2.03 -26.82 -36.57
N VAL A 654 3.23 -27.09 -37.07
CA VAL A 654 4.07 -28.20 -36.63
C VAL A 654 5.37 -27.61 -36.12
N TRP A 655 5.84 -28.08 -34.97
CA TRP A 655 7.10 -27.67 -34.36
C TRP A 655 7.94 -28.91 -34.01
N THR A 656 9.25 -28.82 -34.17
CA THR A 656 10.18 -29.89 -33.82
C THR A 656 11.17 -29.41 -32.78
N LEU A 657 11.33 -30.19 -31.71
CA LEU A 657 12.41 -30.13 -30.74
C LEU A 657 13.37 -31.29 -31.02
N ASP A 658 14.48 -31.03 -31.70
CA ASP A 658 15.53 -32.01 -31.99
C ASP A 658 16.61 -31.91 -30.91
N LEU A 659 16.62 -32.87 -29.99
CA LEU A 659 17.67 -33.03 -28.97
C LEU A 659 18.59 -34.21 -29.29
N LYS A 660 18.51 -34.79 -30.50
CA LYS A 660 19.29 -35.97 -30.89
C LYS A 660 20.53 -35.60 -31.68
N ASN A 661 20.42 -34.62 -32.56
CA ASN A 661 21.45 -34.24 -33.50
C ASN A 661 22.10 -32.91 -33.06
N GLY A 662 23.22 -32.95 -32.34
CA GLY A 662 24.00 -31.76 -31.97
C GLY A 662 23.66 -31.15 -30.59
N LYS A 663 23.75 -29.81 -30.46
CA LYS A 663 23.53 -29.06 -29.19
C LYS A 663 22.05 -28.94 -28.78
N GLY A 664 21.14 -29.46 -29.59
CA GLY A 664 19.70 -29.29 -29.44
C GLY A 664 19.19 -28.10 -30.25
N ALA A 665 18.03 -28.23 -30.88
CA ALA A 665 17.39 -27.18 -31.66
C ALA A 665 15.87 -27.26 -31.57
N VAL A 666 15.20 -26.10 -31.64
CA VAL A 666 13.75 -26.00 -31.80
C VAL A 666 13.48 -25.26 -33.10
N TYR A 667 12.58 -25.76 -33.94
CA TYR A 667 12.24 -25.10 -35.20
C TYR A 667 10.83 -25.46 -35.68
N LYS A 668 10.24 -24.57 -36.47
CA LYS A 668 8.93 -24.79 -37.10
C LYS A 668 9.08 -25.75 -38.29
N GLY A 669 8.18 -26.71 -38.39
CA GLY A 669 8.16 -27.79 -39.37
C GLY A 669 8.46 -29.17 -38.76
N SER A 670 8.21 -30.23 -39.53
CA SER A 670 8.55 -31.61 -39.17
C SER A 670 10.07 -31.83 -39.10
N PRO A 671 10.54 -32.89 -38.42
CA PRO A 671 11.96 -33.15 -38.24
C PRO A 671 12.75 -33.21 -39.56
N LYS A 672 13.82 -32.43 -39.63
CA LYS A 672 14.69 -32.34 -40.81
C LYS A 672 15.52 -33.61 -41.02
N ASP A 673 16.06 -34.19 -39.93
CA ASP A 673 16.99 -35.32 -39.98
C ASP A 673 16.59 -36.46 -39.01
N GLY A 674 15.69 -37.35 -39.48
CA GLY A 674 15.25 -38.56 -38.77
C GLY A 674 13.75 -38.60 -38.46
N LYS A 675 13.25 -39.72 -37.92
CA LYS A 675 11.85 -39.83 -37.47
C LYS A 675 11.70 -39.35 -36.04
N ALA A 676 10.65 -38.58 -35.75
CA ALA A 676 10.29 -38.17 -34.40
C ALA A 676 10.17 -39.41 -33.48
N ASN A 677 10.85 -39.36 -32.35
CA ASN A 677 10.75 -40.40 -31.31
C ASN A 677 9.42 -40.30 -30.57
N CYS A 678 8.83 -39.10 -30.53
CA CYS A 678 7.58 -38.80 -29.88
C CYS A 678 6.86 -37.70 -30.67
N VAL A 679 5.60 -37.94 -31.02
CA VAL A 679 4.72 -36.97 -31.67
C VAL A 679 3.63 -36.58 -30.70
N ILE A 680 3.53 -35.29 -30.43
CA ILE A 680 2.62 -34.67 -29.47
C ILE A 680 1.58 -33.90 -30.27
N THR A 681 0.31 -34.03 -29.96
CA THR A 681 -0.77 -33.28 -30.60
C THR A 681 -1.64 -32.64 -29.54
N ILE A 682 -1.81 -31.32 -29.62
CA ILE A 682 -2.44 -30.50 -28.59
C ILE A 682 -2.97 -29.19 -29.21
N GLU A 683 -4.05 -28.63 -28.66
CA GLU A 683 -4.55 -27.31 -29.07
C GLU A 683 -3.58 -26.18 -28.66
N ASP A 684 -3.51 -25.11 -29.44
CA ASP A 684 -2.64 -23.94 -29.22
C ASP A 684 -2.78 -23.36 -27.80
N GLU A 685 -4.02 -23.21 -27.35
CA GLU A 685 -4.34 -22.71 -26.03
C GLU A 685 -3.99 -23.69 -24.92
N ASP A 686 -4.21 -24.99 -25.12
CA ASP A 686 -3.84 -26.02 -24.14
C ASP A 686 -2.31 -26.19 -24.04
N MET A 687 -1.56 -26.02 -25.15
CA MET A 687 -0.09 -26.01 -25.15
C MET A 687 0.46 -24.81 -24.37
N PHE A 688 -0.11 -23.63 -24.60
CA PHE A 688 0.23 -22.43 -23.83
C PHE A 688 -0.08 -22.61 -22.34
N ASN A 689 -1.29 -23.05 -21.99
CA ASN A 689 -1.71 -23.29 -20.62
C ASN A 689 -0.87 -24.36 -19.91
N MET A 690 -0.40 -25.38 -20.64
CA MET A 690 0.52 -26.38 -20.12
C MET A 690 1.92 -25.79 -19.85
N ALA A 691 2.40 -24.87 -20.69
CA ALA A 691 3.70 -24.22 -20.52
C ALA A 691 3.71 -23.20 -19.35
N VAL A 692 2.59 -22.49 -19.11
CA VAL A 692 2.47 -21.56 -17.98
C VAL A 692 2.02 -22.24 -16.67
N GLY A 693 1.92 -23.57 -16.65
CA GLY A 693 1.61 -24.36 -15.45
C GLY A 693 0.14 -24.37 -15.03
N GLN A 694 -0.75 -23.86 -15.88
CA GLN A 694 -2.20 -23.83 -15.63
C GLN A 694 -2.91 -25.15 -16.02
N LEU A 695 -2.29 -25.95 -16.91
CA LEU A 695 -2.79 -27.27 -17.29
C LEU A 695 -1.76 -28.36 -16.94
N ASP A 696 -2.14 -29.30 -16.07
CA ASP A 696 -1.29 -30.44 -15.72
C ASP A 696 -1.16 -31.42 -16.91
N PRO A 697 0.06 -31.80 -17.34
CA PRO A 697 0.27 -32.68 -18.50
C PRO A 697 -0.31 -34.08 -18.36
N GLN A 698 -0.34 -34.64 -17.14
CA GLN A 698 -0.88 -35.98 -16.89
C GLN A 698 -2.41 -35.96 -17.00
N ARG A 699 -3.04 -34.92 -16.47
CA ARG A 699 -4.48 -34.66 -16.63
C ARG A 699 -4.84 -34.38 -18.09
N ALA A 700 -4.04 -33.60 -18.82
CA ALA A 700 -4.25 -33.34 -20.25
C ALA A 700 -4.18 -34.63 -21.08
N PHE A 701 -3.28 -35.55 -20.75
CA PHE A 701 -3.19 -36.85 -21.41
C PHE A 701 -4.38 -37.75 -21.08
N MET A 702 -4.73 -37.88 -19.79
CA MET A 702 -5.86 -38.72 -19.37
C MET A 702 -7.22 -38.23 -19.90
N THR A 703 -7.36 -36.92 -20.14
CA THR A 703 -8.59 -36.32 -20.68
C THR A 703 -8.61 -36.24 -22.20
N GLY A 704 -7.55 -36.72 -22.88
CA GLY A 704 -7.46 -36.76 -24.34
C GLY A 704 -7.11 -35.42 -25.02
N LYS A 705 -6.89 -34.35 -24.24
CA LYS A 705 -6.44 -33.02 -24.71
C LYS A 705 -5.00 -33.02 -25.21
N LEU A 706 -4.15 -33.87 -24.61
CA LEU A 706 -2.79 -34.13 -25.03
C LEU A 706 -2.72 -35.55 -25.60
N LYS A 707 -2.50 -35.69 -26.91
CA LYS A 707 -2.29 -36.99 -27.55
C LYS A 707 -0.81 -37.18 -27.80
N VAL A 708 -0.28 -38.34 -27.41
CA VAL A 708 1.14 -38.66 -27.58
C VAL A 708 1.28 -40.00 -28.29
N LYS A 709 2.06 -40.03 -29.37
CA LYS A 709 2.36 -41.21 -30.17
C LYS A 709 3.88 -41.39 -30.26
N GLY A 710 4.41 -42.54 -29.82
CA GLY A 710 5.85 -42.81 -29.79
C GLY A 710 6.32 -43.29 -28.41
N ASN A 711 7.60 -43.08 -28.09
CA ASN A 711 8.17 -43.59 -26.84
C ASN A 711 7.79 -42.72 -25.64
N LEU A 712 6.75 -43.12 -24.91
CA LEU A 712 6.17 -42.39 -23.78
C LEU A 712 7.14 -42.17 -22.60
N LEU A 713 8.17 -43.01 -22.41
CA LEU A 713 9.17 -42.80 -21.36
C LEU A 713 10.00 -41.53 -21.58
N LEU A 714 10.10 -41.05 -22.82
CA LEU A 714 10.82 -39.82 -23.16
C LEU A 714 10.06 -38.56 -22.72
N MET A 715 8.72 -38.61 -22.58
CA MET A 715 7.92 -37.50 -22.04
C MET A 715 8.24 -37.17 -20.58
N GLN A 716 8.69 -38.15 -19.80
CA GLN A 716 9.09 -37.92 -18.41
C GLN A 716 10.38 -37.08 -18.31
N ARG A 717 11.26 -37.17 -19.32
CA ARG A 717 12.52 -36.40 -19.38
C ARG A 717 12.29 -34.93 -19.76
N LEU A 718 11.24 -34.64 -20.52
CA LEU A 718 10.77 -33.27 -20.83
C LEU A 718 10.27 -32.51 -19.60
N ARG A 719 9.86 -33.20 -18.53
CA ARG A 719 9.36 -32.55 -17.31
C ARG A 719 10.41 -31.71 -16.59
N GLU A 720 11.71 -31.97 -16.80
CA GLU A 720 12.78 -31.14 -16.24
C GLU A 720 12.96 -29.81 -16.98
N LEU A 721 12.62 -29.75 -18.28
CA LEU A 721 12.64 -28.52 -19.09
C LEU A 721 11.55 -27.52 -18.71
N LEU A 722 10.45 -28.00 -18.10
CA LEU A 722 9.28 -27.20 -17.73
C LEU A 722 9.24 -26.83 -16.24
N LYS A 723 10.30 -27.12 -15.47
CA LYS A 723 10.42 -26.70 -14.06
C LYS A 723 11.36 -25.50 -13.91
N PRO A 724 11.04 -24.52 -13.05
CA PRO A 724 12.01 -23.51 -12.65
C PRO A 724 13.16 -24.15 -11.84
N PRO A 725 14.39 -23.59 -11.86
CA PRO A 725 15.57 -24.23 -11.27
C PRO A 725 15.42 -24.40 -9.75
N LYS A 726 15.89 -25.54 -9.23
CA LYS A 726 16.07 -25.77 -7.79
C LYS A 726 17.50 -25.44 -7.40
N ASP A 727 17.68 -24.62 -6.37
CA ASP A 727 18.97 -24.45 -5.71
C ASP A 727 19.43 -25.80 -5.14
N SER A 728 20.54 -26.29 -5.68
CA SER A 728 21.27 -27.46 -5.22
C SER A 728 22.16 -27.09 -4.03
N ALA A 729 21.95 -27.77 -2.90
CA ALA A 729 22.87 -27.73 -1.76
C ALA A 729 24.19 -28.46 -2.08
N PRO A 730 25.33 -27.99 -1.55
CA PRO A 730 26.43 -28.89 -1.20
C PRO A 730 27.17 -28.46 0.11
N PRO A 731 28.25 -29.12 0.57
CA PRO A 731 28.30 -30.37 1.33
C PRO A 731 29.00 -30.22 2.71
N LYS A 732 28.96 -31.26 3.56
CA LYS A 732 29.82 -31.38 4.78
C LYS A 732 31.27 -31.71 4.39
N PRO A 733 32.27 -31.20 5.12
CA PRO A 733 33.35 -32.07 5.61
C PRO A 733 33.81 -31.79 7.06
N ALA A 734 34.59 -32.74 7.57
CA ALA A 734 34.94 -33.01 8.97
C ALA A 734 36.03 -32.10 9.60
N SER A 735 36.01 -32.05 10.94
CA SER A 735 37.05 -31.60 11.88
C SER A 735 38.24 -32.60 11.93
N ALA A 736 39.46 -32.36 12.43
CA ALA A 736 40.13 -31.38 13.33
C ALA A 736 41.69 -31.43 13.05
N PRO A 737 42.66 -30.76 13.74
CA PRO A 737 42.74 -30.50 15.20
C PRO A 737 43.31 -29.14 15.73
N ALA A 738 42.85 -28.81 16.95
CA ALA A 738 43.45 -28.11 18.12
C ALA A 738 44.46 -26.95 17.99
N ALA A 739 44.16 -25.78 18.60
CA ALA A 739 44.48 -25.46 20.01
C ALA A 739 43.97 -24.06 20.49
N SER A 740 43.24 -24.09 21.62
CA SER A 740 43.02 -23.11 22.71
C SER A 740 42.99 -21.57 22.51
N SER A 741 41.82 -20.98 22.80
CA SER A 741 41.67 -19.89 23.80
C SER A 741 40.20 -19.72 24.21
N SER A 742 39.92 -19.72 25.52
CA SER A 742 38.61 -19.87 26.17
C SER A 742 37.62 -18.71 25.98
N VAL A 743 36.37 -19.04 25.61
CA VAL A 743 35.22 -18.11 25.58
C VAL A 743 34.61 -17.99 26.99
N PRO A 744 34.32 -16.78 27.50
CA PRO A 744 33.76 -16.57 28.84
C PRO A 744 32.34 -17.13 28.98
N LEU A 745 31.99 -17.66 30.17
CA LEU A 745 30.71 -18.30 30.44
C LEU A 745 29.69 -17.29 30.96
N LYS A 746 28.41 -17.54 30.69
CA LYS A 746 27.33 -16.65 31.15
C LYS A 746 27.15 -16.75 32.67
N SER A 747 27.47 -17.90 33.27
CA SER A 747 27.46 -18.13 34.71
C SER A 747 28.45 -17.22 35.46
N ASP A 748 29.56 -16.81 34.82
CA ASP A 748 30.58 -15.96 35.47
C ASP A 748 29.98 -14.64 35.97
N ALA A 749 29.26 -13.94 35.11
CA ALA A 749 28.62 -12.67 35.44
C ALA A 749 27.52 -12.81 36.50
N ILE A 750 26.85 -13.97 36.59
CA ILE A 750 25.82 -14.25 37.59
C ILE A 750 26.45 -14.37 38.98
N PHE A 751 27.53 -15.15 39.11
CA PHE A 751 28.19 -15.34 40.40
C PHE A 751 29.00 -14.11 40.84
N GLU A 752 29.57 -13.34 39.91
CA GLU A 752 30.15 -12.02 40.23
C GLU A 752 29.11 -11.04 40.78
N SER A 753 27.90 -11.04 40.22
CA SER A 753 26.80 -10.23 40.75
C SER A 753 26.32 -10.71 42.12
N LEU A 754 26.32 -12.03 42.33
CA LEU A 754 25.93 -12.63 43.60
C LEU A 754 26.97 -12.33 44.69
N GLU A 755 28.26 -12.37 44.35
CA GLU A 755 29.37 -12.00 45.24
C GLU A 755 29.20 -10.55 45.73
N LYS A 756 28.91 -9.61 44.82
CA LYS A 756 28.62 -8.21 45.19
C LYS A 756 27.38 -8.08 46.08
N LYS A 757 26.31 -8.85 45.81
CA LYS A 757 25.07 -8.80 46.62
C LYS A 757 25.30 -9.30 48.05
N ILE A 758 26.10 -10.35 48.23
CA ILE A 758 26.46 -10.87 49.55
C ILE A 758 27.45 -9.95 50.27
N ALA A 759 28.44 -9.39 49.56
CA ALA A 759 29.37 -8.42 50.14
C ALA A 759 28.66 -7.17 50.67
N ASN A 760 27.60 -6.72 49.98
CA ASN A 760 26.82 -5.54 50.36
C ASN A 760 25.73 -5.84 51.42
N ASN A 761 25.44 -7.13 51.70
CA ASN A 761 24.43 -7.55 52.68
C ASN A 761 24.99 -8.70 53.55
N PRO A 762 25.97 -8.44 54.44
CA PRO A 762 26.66 -9.49 55.20
C PRO A 762 25.74 -10.24 56.19
N ASP A 763 24.63 -9.62 56.60
CA ASP A 763 23.64 -10.21 57.52
C ASP A 763 22.76 -11.28 56.83
N LEU A 764 22.85 -11.39 55.51
CA LEU A 764 22.08 -12.34 54.71
C LEU A 764 22.63 -13.77 54.83
N ALA A 765 23.91 -13.90 55.18
CA ALA A 765 24.52 -15.20 55.48
C ALA A 765 23.99 -15.81 56.78
N SER A 766 23.86 -14.99 57.82
CA SER A 766 23.46 -15.45 59.16
C SER A 766 22.02 -15.96 59.21
N SER A 767 21.13 -15.53 58.29
CA SER A 767 19.74 -16.01 58.20
C SER A 767 19.57 -17.29 57.37
N VAL A 768 20.44 -17.55 56.38
CA VAL A 768 20.29 -18.69 55.45
C VAL A 768 21.12 -19.92 55.86
N GLN A 769 22.31 -19.72 56.44
CA GLN A 769 23.21 -20.76 57.00
C GLN A 769 23.39 -22.04 56.15
N THR A 770 23.54 -21.90 54.83
CA THR A 770 23.61 -23.03 53.88
C THR A 770 24.74 -22.85 52.86
N ILE A 771 25.43 -23.93 52.48
CA ILE A 771 26.41 -23.94 51.38
C ILE A 771 25.77 -24.47 50.10
N PHE A 772 25.67 -23.63 49.08
CA PHE A 772 25.17 -24.00 47.75
C PHE A 772 26.32 -24.13 46.74
N GLN A 773 26.29 -25.18 45.92
CA GLN A 773 27.25 -25.38 44.84
C GLN A 773 26.54 -25.49 43.49
N TRP A 774 27.12 -24.93 42.43
CA TRP A 774 26.67 -25.10 41.05
C TRP A 774 27.76 -25.73 40.20
N ASP A 775 27.42 -26.85 39.60
CA ASP A 775 28.22 -27.61 38.64
C ASP A 775 27.75 -27.26 37.23
N ILE A 776 28.45 -26.33 36.59
CA ILE A 776 28.10 -25.79 35.28
C ILE A 776 28.72 -26.64 34.18
N LYS A 777 27.85 -27.12 33.29
CA LYS A 777 28.22 -27.92 32.12
C LYS A 777 28.14 -27.12 30.83
N LYS A 778 28.90 -27.55 29.84
CA LYS A 778 28.74 -27.16 28.43
C LYS A 778 28.93 -28.40 27.58
N ASP A 779 27.94 -28.68 26.74
CA ASP A 779 27.89 -29.87 25.90
C ASP A 779 28.03 -31.17 26.72
N GLY A 780 27.42 -31.21 27.91
CA GLY A 780 27.40 -32.36 28.80
C GLY A 780 28.66 -32.55 29.67
N GLN A 781 29.75 -31.82 29.40
CA GLN A 781 30.98 -31.85 30.19
C GLN A 781 30.99 -30.78 31.27
N LEU A 782 31.46 -31.11 32.48
CA LEU A 782 31.63 -30.14 33.57
C LEU A 782 32.77 -29.19 33.23
N ILE A 783 32.47 -27.90 33.14
CA ILE A 783 33.42 -26.88 32.70
C ILE A 783 33.76 -25.87 33.80
N LYS A 784 32.87 -25.66 34.78
CA LYS A 784 33.12 -24.74 35.90
C LYS A 784 32.25 -25.06 37.11
N GLN A 785 32.77 -24.79 38.30
CA GLN A 785 32.04 -24.97 39.56
C GLN A 785 32.05 -23.66 40.35
N TYR A 786 30.92 -23.30 40.95
CA TYR A 786 30.81 -22.14 41.83
C TYR A 786 30.21 -22.55 43.16
N THR A 787 30.68 -21.93 44.24
CA THR A 787 30.16 -22.14 45.59
C THR A 787 29.69 -20.80 46.17
N LEU A 788 28.47 -20.79 46.70
CA LEU A 788 27.94 -19.77 47.60
C LEU A 788 27.92 -20.37 49.01
N ASP A 789 28.87 -19.99 49.84
CA ASP A 789 28.95 -20.39 51.24
C ASP A 789 28.32 -19.30 52.11
N LEU A 790 27.06 -19.50 52.51
CA LEU A 790 26.37 -18.64 53.48
C LEU A 790 26.39 -19.24 54.89
N LYS A 791 27.10 -20.35 55.10
CA LYS A 791 27.10 -21.08 56.38
C LYS A 791 28.32 -20.75 57.23
N ASN A 792 29.46 -20.56 56.59
CA ASN A 792 30.72 -20.29 57.25
C ASN A 792 31.10 -18.81 57.08
N GLY A 793 31.16 -18.06 58.18
CA GLY A 793 31.53 -16.63 58.16
C GLY A 793 30.41 -15.70 57.68
N LYS A 794 30.79 -14.58 57.04
CA LYS A 794 29.87 -13.49 56.61
C LYS A 794 29.19 -13.72 55.25
N GLY A 795 29.29 -14.93 54.70
CA GLY A 795 28.83 -15.23 53.35
C GLY A 795 29.91 -14.96 52.30
N ALA A 796 30.18 -15.92 51.42
CA ALA A 796 31.13 -15.77 50.33
C ALA A 796 30.67 -16.50 49.07
N VAL A 797 30.94 -15.91 47.90
CA VAL A 797 30.82 -16.59 46.61
C VAL A 797 32.23 -16.77 46.04
N TYR A 798 32.56 -17.98 45.58
CA TYR A 798 33.87 -18.23 44.99
C TYR A 798 33.84 -19.39 43.98
N LEU A 799 34.87 -19.44 43.14
CA LEU A 799 35.07 -20.51 42.17
C LEU A 799 35.59 -21.79 42.83
N GLY A 800 35.10 -22.94 42.40
CA GLY A 800 35.48 -24.27 42.87
C GLY A 800 34.52 -24.84 43.91
N THR A 801 34.84 -26.03 44.42
CA THR A 801 34.08 -26.72 45.47
C THR A 801 34.28 -26.04 46.84
N PRO A 802 33.38 -26.26 47.82
CA PRO A 802 33.49 -25.65 49.14
C PRO A 802 34.85 -25.88 49.80
N LYS A 803 35.44 -24.81 50.32
CA LYS A 803 36.76 -24.86 50.98
C LYS A 803 36.71 -25.55 52.35
N GLN A 804 35.54 -25.55 53.01
CA GLN A 804 35.30 -26.21 54.29
C GLN A 804 33.93 -26.90 54.27
N GLY A 805 33.90 -28.17 54.67
CA GLY A 805 32.68 -28.99 54.64
C GLY A 805 32.32 -29.53 53.26
N LYS A 806 31.12 -30.10 53.13
CA LYS A 806 30.51 -30.53 51.85
C LYS A 806 29.33 -29.61 51.52
N PRO A 807 29.00 -29.39 50.24
CA PRO A 807 27.86 -28.54 49.88
C PRO A 807 26.57 -29.15 50.41
N ASP A 808 25.73 -28.34 51.04
CA ASP A 808 24.42 -28.78 51.54
C ASP A 808 23.46 -29.03 50.37
N CYS A 809 23.58 -28.25 49.29
CA CYS A 809 22.79 -28.41 48.07
C CYS A 809 23.65 -28.13 46.82
N THR A 810 23.68 -29.04 45.85
CA THR A 810 24.41 -28.90 44.60
C THR A 810 23.46 -28.93 43.40
N PHE A 811 23.57 -27.94 42.52
CA PHE A 811 22.82 -27.84 41.27
C PHE A 811 23.71 -28.19 40.09
N VAL A 812 23.31 -29.15 39.26
CA VAL A 812 24.02 -29.54 38.04
C VAL A 812 23.18 -29.17 36.83
N MET A 813 23.70 -28.29 35.97
CA MET A 813 23.00 -27.83 34.76
C MET A 813 23.96 -27.24 33.71
N GLU A 814 23.50 -27.08 32.48
CA GLU A 814 24.25 -26.39 31.43
C GLU A 814 24.30 -24.85 31.69
N ASP A 815 25.37 -24.18 31.27
CA ASP A 815 25.58 -22.73 31.45
C ASP A 815 24.39 -21.88 30.99
N GLU A 816 23.81 -22.25 29.85
CA GLU A 816 22.65 -21.57 29.29
C GLU A 816 21.37 -21.79 30.10
N ILE A 817 21.26 -22.92 30.81
CA ILE A 817 20.11 -23.23 31.67
C ILE A 817 20.15 -22.37 32.92
N LEU A 818 21.31 -22.23 33.58
CA LEU A 818 21.43 -21.35 34.73
C LEU A 818 21.11 -19.89 34.36
N HIS A 819 21.63 -19.41 33.23
CA HIS A 819 21.33 -18.07 32.73
C HIS A 819 19.83 -17.90 32.38
N SER A 820 19.19 -18.93 31.83
CA SER A 820 17.75 -18.90 31.53
C SER A 820 16.89 -18.90 32.80
N ILE A 821 17.30 -19.61 33.85
CA ILE A 821 16.65 -19.58 35.16
C ILE A 821 16.80 -18.20 35.80
N PHE A 822 18.02 -17.70 35.88
CA PHE A 822 18.31 -16.41 36.52
C PHE A 822 17.65 -15.22 35.82
N THR A 823 17.47 -15.28 34.49
CA THR A 823 16.75 -14.25 33.72
C THR A 823 15.23 -14.45 33.68
N GLY A 824 14.69 -15.43 34.42
CA GLY A 824 13.26 -15.74 34.50
C GLY A 824 12.65 -16.36 33.23
N LYS A 825 13.49 -16.68 32.22
CA LYS A 825 13.06 -17.30 30.95
C LYS A 825 12.70 -18.77 31.10
N LEU A 826 13.25 -19.45 32.10
CA LEU A 826 12.91 -20.82 32.44
C LEU A 826 12.63 -20.90 33.94
N ASP A 827 11.41 -21.30 34.30
CA ASP A 827 11.07 -21.56 35.69
C ASP A 827 11.97 -22.66 36.29
N ALA A 828 12.52 -22.43 37.48
CA ALA A 828 13.50 -23.32 38.11
C ALA A 828 12.89 -24.68 38.46
N GLN A 829 11.63 -24.70 38.92
CA GLN A 829 10.94 -25.94 39.25
C GLN A 829 10.65 -26.77 37.99
N ARG A 830 10.29 -26.10 36.88
CA ARG A 830 10.12 -26.73 35.57
C ARG A 830 11.45 -27.23 35.00
N ALA A 831 12.55 -26.50 35.19
CA ALA A 831 13.89 -26.95 34.78
C ALA A 831 14.29 -28.25 35.50
N PHE A 832 13.98 -28.36 36.79
CA PHE A 832 14.21 -29.58 37.57
C PHE A 832 13.31 -30.74 37.12
N MET A 833 11.99 -30.50 37.03
CA MET A 833 11.00 -31.52 36.62
C MET A 833 11.25 -32.09 35.22
N THR A 834 11.80 -31.28 34.31
CA THR A 834 12.13 -31.70 32.93
C THR A 834 13.53 -32.32 32.78
N GLY A 835 14.25 -32.50 33.89
CA GLY A 835 15.59 -33.10 33.92
C GLY A 835 16.71 -32.20 33.38
N LYS A 836 16.42 -30.93 33.08
CA LYS A 836 17.40 -29.95 32.57
C LYS A 836 18.27 -29.34 33.67
N MET A 837 17.81 -29.41 34.91
CA MET A 837 18.57 -29.14 36.13
C MET A 837 18.45 -30.35 37.04
N LYS A 838 19.57 -30.79 37.62
CA LYS A 838 19.58 -31.82 38.66
C LYS A 838 20.01 -31.20 39.98
N ILE A 839 19.29 -31.49 41.05
CA ILE A 839 19.64 -31.08 42.42
C ILE A 839 20.07 -32.33 43.17
N THR A 840 21.22 -32.27 43.85
CA THR A 840 21.72 -33.33 44.73
C THR A 840 22.08 -32.73 46.09
N GLY A 841 21.74 -33.42 47.18
CA GLY A 841 21.85 -32.90 48.55
C GLY A 841 20.48 -32.56 49.14
N ASN A 842 20.43 -31.62 50.09
CA ASN A 842 19.21 -31.21 50.76
C ASN A 842 18.35 -30.29 49.86
N VAL A 843 17.40 -30.90 49.13
CA VAL A 843 16.54 -30.21 48.16
C VAL A 843 15.64 -29.16 48.83
N LEU A 844 15.23 -29.32 50.09
CA LEU A 844 14.43 -28.30 50.80
C LEU A 844 15.23 -27.00 51.02
N ALA A 845 16.55 -27.08 51.09
CA ALA A 845 17.39 -25.90 51.22
C ALA A 845 17.37 -25.01 49.96
N SER A 846 17.02 -25.53 48.78
CA SER A 846 16.95 -24.73 47.55
C SER A 846 15.78 -23.74 47.53
N GLN A 847 14.74 -23.93 48.35
CA GLN A 847 13.58 -23.02 48.41
C GLN A 847 13.92 -21.69 49.11
N LYS A 848 14.88 -21.70 50.04
CA LYS A 848 15.38 -20.47 50.70
C LYS A 848 16.06 -19.49 49.74
N LEU A 849 16.41 -19.94 48.52
CA LEU A 849 16.99 -19.11 47.48
C LEU A 849 15.94 -18.21 46.78
N GLN A 850 14.65 -18.57 46.86
CA GLN A 850 13.55 -17.83 46.20
C GLN A 850 13.08 -16.62 47.03
N GLU A 851 13.10 -16.72 48.36
CA GLU A 851 12.81 -15.60 49.28
C GLU A 851 13.78 -14.41 49.11
N LEU A 852 14.97 -14.68 48.57
CA LEU A 852 15.99 -13.71 48.19
C LEU A 852 15.63 -12.85 46.96
N TRP A 853 14.53 -13.17 46.25
CA TRP A 853 14.16 -12.63 44.93
C TRP A 853 12.74 -12.04 44.77
N GLU A 854 11.82 -12.05 45.76
CA GLU A 854 10.35 -11.88 45.51
C GLU A 854 9.59 -10.70 46.18
N GLN A 855 10.18 -9.73 46.89
CA GLN A 855 9.41 -8.64 47.55
C GLN A 855 9.10 -7.43 46.61
N ASP A 856 7.81 -7.20 46.27
CA ASP A 856 7.07 -5.89 46.23
C ASP A 856 5.78 -5.90 45.33
N LYS A 857 4.54 -5.74 45.89
CA LYS A 857 3.25 -5.42 45.18
C LYS A 857 2.05 -4.96 46.10
N GLU A 858 1.11 -4.16 45.53
CA GLU A 858 -0.35 -3.79 45.85
C GLU A 858 -0.68 -2.56 46.79
N GLU A 859 -1.76 -1.70 46.72
CA GLU A 859 -3.18 -1.72 46.21
C GLU A 859 -3.93 -0.31 46.04
N ASN A 860 -5.26 -0.30 45.76
CA ASN A 860 -6.33 0.59 45.13
C ASN A 860 -6.75 2.05 45.63
N PRO A 861 -7.42 2.93 44.79
CA PRO A 861 -7.86 4.33 45.09
C PRO A 861 -9.39 4.61 45.06
N ASP A 862 -9.94 5.41 45.98
CA ASP A 862 -11.16 6.25 45.76
C ASP A 862 -11.53 7.25 46.91
N ASP A 863 -10.75 7.36 48.00
CA ASP A 863 -10.99 8.37 49.07
C ASP A 863 -10.18 9.68 48.92
N GLU A 864 -9.45 9.82 47.82
CA GLU A 864 -8.38 10.83 47.71
C GLU A 864 -8.89 12.27 47.54
N LEU A 865 -10.08 12.53 46.99
CA LEU A 865 -10.49 13.90 46.67
C LEU A 865 -10.82 14.76 47.90
N ALA A 866 -11.21 14.14 49.03
CA ALA A 866 -11.43 14.84 50.30
C ALA A 866 -10.14 14.94 51.14
N ALA A 867 -9.21 13.99 50.99
CA ALA A 867 -7.90 14.03 51.63
C ALA A 867 -6.92 14.99 50.93
N ILE A 868 -7.04 15.21 49.62
CA ILE A 868 -6.18 16.11 48.84
C ILE A 868 -6.30 17.58 49.28
N VAL A 869 -7.47 18.02 49.75
CA VAL A 869 -7.66 19.40 50.26
C VAL A 869 -7.02 19.58 51.64
N GLN A 870 -6.94 18.52 52.44
CA GLN A 870 -6.29 18.54 53.75
C GLN A 870 -4.76 18.30 53.63
N SER A 871 -4.32 17.41 52.74
CA SER A 871 -2.90 17.13 52.48
C SER A 871 -2.17 18.29 51.80
N ALA A 872 -2.88 19.16 51.07
CA ALA A 872 -2.30 20.41 50.56
C ALA A 872 -1.96 21.41 51.68
N LYS A 873 -2.74 21.43 52.77
CA LYS A 873 -2.42 22.23 53.97
C LYS A 873 -1.35 21.56 54.84
N ASP A 874 -1.35 20.23 54.91
CA ASP A 874 -0.38 19.48 55.71
C ASP A 874 1.00 19.41 55.02
N ASN A 875 1.08 19.47 53.68
CA ASN A 875 2.33 19.56 52.93
C ASN A 875 3.01 20.94 53.01
N GLU A 876 2.25 22.02 53.23
CA GLU A 876 2.82 23.34 53.54
C GLU A 876 3.49 23.34 54.93
N ALA A 877 2.93 22.59 55.88
CA ALA A 877 3.50 22.38 57.21
C ALA A 877 4.70 21.40 57.21
N ALA A 878 4.67 20.35 56.38
CA ALA A 878 5.77 19.39 56.26
C ALA A 878 6.99 19.96 55.51
N ALA A 879 6.79 20.82 54.51
CA ALA A 879 7.88 21.55 53.83
C ALA A 879 8.55 22.57 54.76
N ALA A 880 7.79 23.16 55.69
CA ALA A 880 8.35 23.98 56.76
C ALA A 880 9.12 23.15 57.82
N ALA A 881 8.71 21.90 58.06
CA ALA A 881 9.38 20.97 58.99
C ALA A 881 10.66 20.33 58.42
N ALA A 882 10.72 20.06 57.11
CA ALA A 882 11.92 19.53 56.44
C ALA A 882 13.02 20.58 56.24
N ALA A 883 12.68 21.87 56.29
CA ALA A 883 13.62 22.99 56.29
C ALA A 883 14.13 23.31 57.71
N GLY A 884 14.48 22.26 58.47
CA GLY A 884 15.11 22.39 59.79
C GLY A 884 16.32 23.34 59.75
N ALA A 885 16.54 24.04 60.86
CA ALA A 885 17.44 25.18 60.96
C ALA A 885 18.93 24.92 60.64
N ASP A 886 19.31 23.67 60.34
CA ASP A 886 20.67 23.25 60.05
C ASP A 886 20.77 22.63 58.64
N GLY A 887 21.40 23.38 57.72
CA GLY A 887 21.98 23.06 56.40
C GLY A 887 21.97 21.68 55.71
N GLU A 888 21.10 20.71 55.99
CA GLU A 888 21.14 19.38 55.36
C GLU A 888 20.49 19.33 53.97
N ARG A 889 21.09 18.53 53.09
CA ARG A 889 20.65 18.30 51.70
C ARG A 889 19.40 17.41 51.71
N PRO A 890 18.30 17.79 51.04
CA PRO A 890 17.10 16.96 50.95
C PRO A 890 17.39 15.61 50.28
N PRO A 891 16.77 14.51 50.73
CA PRO A 891 17.00 13.19 50.13
C PRO A 891 16.50 13.15 48.68
N PRO A 892 17.10 12.34 47.80
CA PRO A 892 16.64 12.19 46.42
C PRO A 892 15.21 11.63 46.36
N PRO A 893 14.50 11.79 45.22
CA PRO A 893 13.21 11.15 45.01
C PRO A 893 13.23 9.64 45.29
N ASN A 894 12.17 9.13 45.94
CA ASN A 894 12.08 7.72 46.38
C ASN A 894 11.92 6.74 45.21
N GLU A 895 11.54 7.24 44.03
CA GLU A 895 11.36 6.44 42.81
C GLU A 895 12.52 6.64 41.83
N PRO A 896 12.92 5.60 41.08
CA PRO A 896 13.92 5.74 40.05
C PRO A 896 13.45 6.67 38.92
N PRO A 897 14.37 7.34 38.20
CA PRO A 897 14.01 8.18 37.06
C PRO A 897 13.19 7.41 36.02
N ASN A 898 12.07 8.00 35.58
CA ASN A 898 11.34 7.45 34.43
C ASN A 898 12.20 7.57 33.17
N THR A 899 12.40 6.45 32.49
CA THR A 899 13.28 6.36 31.31
C THR A 899 12.55 6.09 30.00
N ILE A 900 11.23 6.07 30.03
CA ILE A 900 10.38 5.82 28.86
C ILE A 900 9.71 7.12 28.45
N LYS A 901 10.06 7.66 27.29
CA LYS A 901 9.55 8.96 26.81
C LYS A 901 8.06 8.91 26.48
N SER A 902 7.59 7.79 25.93
CA SER A 902 6.18 7.63 25.56
C SER A 902 5.24 7.62 26.76
N ASP A 903 5.69 7.26 27.96
CA ASP A 903 4.87 7.35 29.19
C ASP A 903 4.39 8.80 29.44
N PHE A 904 5.21 9.80 29.12
CA PHE A 904 4.81 11.21 29.24
C PHE A 904 3.73 11.60 28.22
N ILE A 905 3.79 11.03 27.00
CA ILE A 905 2.77 11.24 25.97
C ILE A 905 1.43 10.62 26.41
N PHE A 906 1.44 9.38 26.92
CA PHE A 906 0.23 8.74 27.41
C PHE A 906 -0.35 9.44 28.64
N GLY A 907 0.50 9.99 29.52
CA GLY A 907 0.06 10.85 30.61
C GLY A 907 -0.73 12.08 30.15
N ILE A 908 -0.26 12.76 29.10
CA ILE A 908 -0.99 13.89 28.48
C ILE A 908 -2.33 13.42 27.92
N PHE A 909 -2.38 12.25 27.27
CA PHE A 909 -3.64 11.73 26.74
C PHE A 909 -4.67 11.40 27.82
N ILE A 910 -4.24 10.89 28.99
CA ILE A 910 -5.14 10.65 30.12
C ILE A 910 -5.83 11.95 30.54
N GLU A 911 -5.07 13.02 30.67
CA GLU A 911 -5.60 14.32 31.10
C GLU A 911 -6.55 14.90 30.06
N TYR A 912 -6.19 14.82 28.78
CA TYR A 912 -7.05 15.28 27.70
C TYR A 912 -8.35 14.48 27.61
N GLN A 913 -8.29 13.15 27.75
CA GLN A 913 -9.49 12.30 27.74
C GLN A 913 -10.45 12.64 28.89
N LYS A 914 -9.91 13.00 30.08
CA LYS A 914 -10.74 13.46 31.21
C LYS A 914 -11.44 14.78 30.91
N GLN A 915 -10.80 15.69 30.17
CA GLN A 915 -11.38 16.98 29.78
C GLN A 915 -12.37 16.85 28.61
N GLU A 916 -12.19 15.86 27.73
CA GLU A 916 -13.00 15.65 26.52
C GLU A 916 -13.56 14.22 26.38
N PRO A 917 -14.42 13.76 27.31
CA PRO A 917 -14.96 12.39 27.31
C PRO A 917 -15.78 12.05 26.05
N GLN A 918 -16.30 13.05 25.33
CA GLN A 918 -17.05 12.87 24.10
C GLN A 918 -16.26 12.17 22.99
N ILE A 919 -14.93 12.23 23.00
CA ILE A 919 -14.07 11.58 22.00
C ILE A 919 -14.29 10.07 21.95
N ALA A 920 -14.59 9.44 23.09
CA ALA A 920 -14.85 8.01 23.17
C ALA A 920 -16.05 7.60 22.30
N SER A 921 -17.09 8.45 22.25
CA SER A 921 -18.30 8.19 21.46
C SER A 921 -18.05 8.17 19.94
N VAL A 922 -16.95 8.78 19.48
CA VAL A 922 -16.56 8.85 18.07
C VAL A 922 -15.63 7.68 17.69
N VAL A 923 -14.66 7.36 18.56
CA VAL A 923 -13.62 6.37 18.26
C VAL A 923 -14.10 4.94 18.46
N LYS A 924 -14.86 4.66 19.53
CA LYS A 924 -15.48 3.35 19.85
C LYS A 924 -14.54 2.14 19.66
N THR A 925 -13.29 2.24 20.11
CA THR A 925 -12.23 1.24 19.87
C THR A 925 -11.35 1.07 21.11
N VAL A 926 -10.93 -0.15 21.40
CA VAL A 926 -9.91 -0.45 22.43
C VAL A 926 -8.55 -0.69 21.79
N PHE A 927 -7.57 0.17 22.09
CA PHE A 927 -6.17 0.01 21.65
C PHE A 927 -5.29 -0.50 22.80
N HIS A 928 -4.44 -1.49 22.52
CA HIS A 928 -3.42 -1.99 23.44
C HIS A 928 -2.04 -1.69 22.87
N TRP A 929 -1.31 -0.77 23.49
CA TRP A 929 0.04 -0.37 23.10
C TRP A 929 1.07 -1.15 23.90
N ILE A 930 2.00 -1.79 23.21
CA ILE A 930 3.15 -2.51 23.76
C ILE A 930 4.39 -1.73 23.32
N ILE A 931 4.95 -0.95 24.24
CA ILE A 931 6.09 -0.10 23.92
C ILE A 931 7.38 -0.86 24.19
N LEU A 932 8.29 -0.83 23.22
CA LEU A 932 9.60 -1.45 23.32
C LEU A 932 10.65 -0.39 23.67
N GLN A 933 11.70 -0.79 24.38
CA GLN A 933 12.95 -0.03 24.48
C GLN A 933 14.06 -1.04 24.20
N ASP A 934 14.91 -0.74 23.22
CA ASP A 934 15.94 -1.65 22.72
C ASP A 934 15.36 -3.03 22.32
N GLY A 935 14.18 -3.03 21.71
CA GLY A 935 13.49 -4.24 21.24
C GLY A 935 12.87 -5.12 22.34
N LYS A 936 12.96 -4.73 23.61
CA LYS A 936 12.29 -5.41 24.74
C LYS A 936 11.10 -4.61 25.20
N LYS A 937 10.00 -5.28 25.58
CA LYS A 937 8.82 -4.62 26.16
C LYS A 937 9.24 -3.84 27.41
N ALA A 938 9.07 -2.53 27.36
CA ALA A 938 9.44 -1.60 28.42
C ALA A 938 8.22 -1.17 29.21
N THR A 939 7.12 -0.87 28.53
CA THR A 939 5.84 -0.51 29.14
C THR A 939 4.69 -0.97 28.23
N GLU A 940 3.47 -0.95 28.76
CA GLU A 940 2.27 -1.14 27.95
C GLU A 940 1.14 -0.25 28.45
N TRP A 941 0.27 0.13 27.53
CA TRP A 941 -0.83 1.06 27.78
C TRP A 941 -2.11 0.53 27.13
N THR A 942 -3.23 0.74 27.81
CA THR A 942 -4.56 0.50 27.24
C THR A 942 -5.28 1.81 27.06
N VAL A 943 -5.85 1.99 25.86
CA VAL A 943 -6.70 3.11 25.48
C VAL A 943 -8.07 2.54 25.13
N ASP A 944 -8.94 2.41 26.12
CA ASP A 944 -10.31 1.95 25.95
C ASP A 944 -11.21 3.16 25.64
N LEU A 945 -11.48 3.39 24.36
CA LEU A 945 -12.45 4.41 23.93
C LEU A 945 -13.77 3.78 23.50
N LYS A 946 -14.03 2.53 23.88
CA LYS A 946 -15.21 1.76 23.49
C LYS A 946 -16.21 1.65 24.64
N THR A 947 -15.73 1.59 25.88
CA THR A 947 -16.57 1.48 27.07
C THR A 947 -16.75 2.85 27.75
N GLY A 948 -17.91 3.05 28.37
CA GLY A 948 -18.20 4.24 29.17
C GLY A 948 -17.90 5.58 28.49
N LYS A 949 -17.20 6.47 29.22
CA LYS A 949 -16.71 7.78 28.75
C LYS A 949 -15.30 7.71 28.13
N GLY A 950 -14.78 6.50 27.92
CA GLY A 950 -13.39 6.23 27.57
C GLY A 950 -12.46 6.29 28.79
N ASP A 951 -11.48 5.39 28.81
CA ASP A 951 -10.49 5.24 29.88
C ASP A 951 -9.10 4.93 29.29
N LEU A 952 -8.06 5.52 29.87
CA LEU A 952 -6.66 5.31 29.49
C LEU A 952 -5.86 4.98 30.74
N TYR A 953 -5.12 3.86 30.71
CA TYR A 953 -4.34 3.44 31.86
C TYR A 953 -3.13 2.60 31.47
N LYS A 954 -2.12 2.60 32.33
CA LYS A 954 -0.90 1.78 32.16
C LYS A 954 -1.22 0.32 32.49
N GLY A 955 -0.82 -0.59 31.61
CA GLY A 955 -1.12 -2.02 31.73
C GLY A 955 -1.99 -2.57 30.59
N PRO A 956 -2.17 -3.90 30.55
CA PRO A 956 -2.94 -4.57 29.50
C PRO A 956 -4.46 -4.36 29.69
N PRO A 957 -5.27 -4.66 28.65
CA PRO A 957 -6.73 -4.54 28.72
C PRO A 957 -7.33 -5.35 29.87
N LYS A 958 -8.16 -4.71 30.71
CA LYS A 958 -8.78 -5.29 31.91
C LYS A 958 -10.22 -5.71 31.60
N GLY A 959 -10.49 -7.01 31.53
CA GLY A 959 -11.86 -7.53 31.32
C GLY A 959 -12.46 -7.28 29.93
N ILE A 960 -11.73 -6.65 29.00
CA ILE A 960 -12.13 -6.39 27.62
C ILE A 960 -11.02 -6.77 26.65
N LYS A 961 -11.37 -7.31 25.48
CA LYS A 961 -10.39 -7.66 24.44
C LYS A 961 -10.06 -6.43 23.60
N ALA A 962 -8.77 -6.16 23.38
CA ALA A 962 -8.33 -5.12 22.47
C ALA A 962 -8.81 -5.38 21.04
N ASP A 963 -9.38 -4.36 20.39
CA ASP A 963 -9.73 -4.40 18.98
C ASP A 963 -8.47 -4.29 18.10
N VAL A 964 -7.47 -3.55 18.62
CA VAL A 964 -6.16 -3.36 17.99
C VAL A 964 -5.06 -3.43 19.05
N ALA A 965 -4.04 -4.25 18.83
CA ALA A 965 -2.80 -4.24 19.59
C ALA A 965 -1.65 -3.69 18.73
N ILE A 966 -0.93 -2.72 19.25
CA ILE A 966 0.14 -1.98 18.59
C ILE A 966 1.44 -2.23 19.34
N THR A 967 2.48 -2.72 18.68
CA THR A 967 3.83 -2.87 19.25
C THR A 967 4.82 -1.98 18.51
N ILE A 968 5.53 -1.11 19.22
CA ILE A 968 6.40 -0.08 18.63
C ILE A 968 7.48 0.33 19.64
N ASP A 969 8.67 0.72 19.17
CA ASP A 969 9.75 1.22 20.04
C ASP A 969 9.43 2.62 20.61
N ASP A 970 9.93 2.92 21.80
CA ASP A 970 9.66 4.16 22.55
C ASP A 970 9.99 5.39 21.73
N GLU A 971 11.18 5.44 21.12
CA GLU A 971 11.58 6.54 20.24
C GLU A 971 10.70 6.60 18.98
N ASP A 972 10.23 5.45 18.49
CA ASP A 972 9.35 5.39 17.33
C ASP A 972 7.93 5.87 17.64
N VAL A 973 7.42 5.67 18.87
CA VAL A 973 6.19 6.33 19.34
C VAL A 973 6.38 7.84 19.28
N ILE A 974 7.52 8.34 19.75
CA ILE A 974 7.79 9.78 19.75
C ILE A 974 7.79 10.34 18.34
N GLN A 975 8.54 9.71 17.44
CA GLN A 975 8.60 10.16 16.05
C GLN A 975 7.24 10.03 15.37
N LEU A 976 6.45 8.99 15.68
CA LEU A 976 5.11 8.79 15.13
C LEU A 976 4.16 9.91 15.56
N MET A 977 4.14 10.23 16.86
CA MET A 977 3.31 11.31 17.39
C MET A 977 3.75 12.66 16.83
N LEU A 978 5.05 12.96 16.78
CA LEU A 978 5.54 14.22 16.20
C LEU A 978 5.38 14.33 14.67
N GLY A 979 4.78 13.34 14.00
CA GLY A 979 4.58 13.32 12.55
C GLY A 979 5.86 13.12 11.75
N LYS A 980 6.95 12.74 12.42
CA LYS A 980 8.28 12.51 11.84
C LYS A 980 8.48 11.07 11.35
N LEU A 981 7.72 10.11 11.92
CA LEU A 981 7.68 8.73 11.47
C LEU A 981 6.36 8.46 10.73
N ASN A 982 6.45 8.08 9.46
CA ASN A 982 5.29 7.67 8.68
C ASN A 982 4.79 6.28 9.18
N PRO A 983 3.52 6.14 9.60
CA PRO A 983 2.99 4.90 10.16
C PRO A 983 3.00 3.72 9.18
N GLN A 984 2.75 3.97 7.89
CA GLN A 984 2.79 2.92 6.87
C GLN A 984 4.23 2.42 6.67
N LYS A 985 5.20 3.34 6.62
CA LYS A 985 6.63 2.99 6.56
C LYS A 985 7.09 2.23 7.81
N ALA A 986 6.69 2.67 9.00
CA ALA A 986 6.99 1.96 10.25
C ALA A 986 6.39 0.55 10.26
N PHE A 987 5.15 0.38 9.75
CA PHE A 987 4.50 -0.91 9.66
C PHE A 987 5.21 -1.85 8.67
N MET A 988 5.49 -1.35 7.46
CA MET A 988 6.17 -2.12 6.41
C MET A 988 7.61 -2.51 6.79
N THR A 989 8.29 -1.71 7.61
CA THR A 989 9.66 -1.99 8.09
C THR A 989 9.70 -2.83 9.37
N GLY A 990 8.55 -3.25 9.90
CA GLY A 990 8.45 -4.06 11.12
C GLY A 990 8.74 -3.30 12.43
N ARG A 991 9.00 -1.99 12.34
CA ARG A 991 9.17 -1.06 13.47
C ARG A 991 7.87 -0.78 14.22
N LEU A 992 6.74 -0.85 13.51
CA LEU A 992 5.39 -0.83 14.05
C LEU A 992 4.71 -2.17 13.71
N LYS A 993 4.25 -2.91 14.72
CA LYS A 993 3.48 -4.15 14.51
C LYS A 993 2.06 -3.95 14.98
N ILE A 994 1.10 -4.30 14.13
CA ILE A 994 -0.33 -4.17 14.43
C ILE A 994 -0.95 -5.56 14.40
N ARG A 995 -1.71 -5.92 15.42
CA ARG A 995 -2.54 -7.14 15.49
C ARG A 995 -3.98 -6.74 15.76
N GLY A 996 -4.95 -7.47 15.20
CA GLY A 996 -6.37 -7.12 15.28
C GLY A 996 -6.86 -6.38 14.03
N ASN A 997 -7.91 -5.57 14.15
CA ASN A 997 -8.51 -4.90 13.00
C ASN A 997 -7.70 -3.66 12.59
N ILE A 998 -6.80 -3.84 11.62
CA ILE A 998 -5.89 -2.79 11.16
C ILE A 998 -6.60 -1.54 10.64
N MET A 999 -7.82 -1.65 10.11
CA MET A 999 -8.59 -0.50 9.63
C MET A 999 -8.98 0.44 10.79
N LEU A 1000 -9.07 -0.06 12.02
CA LEU A 1000 -9.38 0.77 13.19
C LEU A 1000 -8.19 1.65 13.62
N THR A 1001 -6.98 1.41 13.12
CA THR A 1001 -5.84 2.33 13.33
C THR A 1001 -6.07 3.70 12.68
N GLN A 1002 -6.89 3.77 11.63
CA GLN A 1002 -7.32 5.05 11.04
C GLN A 1002 -8.13 5.89 12.04
N ARG A 1003 -8.86 5.26 12.95
CA ARG A 1003 -9.61 5.97 14.01
C ARG A 1003 -8.68 6.55 15.08
N PHE A 1004 -7.57 5.89 15.37
CA PHE A 1004 -6.53 6.46 16.22
C PHE A 1004 -5.85 7.66 15.55
N ASN A 1005 -5.62 7.61 14.24
CA ASN A 1005 -5.11 8.76 13.50
C ASN A 1005 -6.11 9.92 13.50
N LEU A 1006 -7.41 9.66 13.34
CA LEU A 1006 -8.44 10.70 13.48
C LEU A 1006 -8.42 11.33 14.88
N LEU A 1007 -8.33 10.52 15.94
CA LEU A 1007 -8.14 10.99 17.31
C LEU A 1007 -6.90 11.90 17.43
N TRP A 1008 -5.76 11.44 16.92
CA TRP A 1008 -4.51 12.20 16.94
C TRP A 1008 -4.62 13.54 16.21
N GLN A 1009 -5.27 13.57 15.04
CA GLN A 1009 -5.48 14.80 14.28
C GLN A 1009 -6.44 15.78 14.98
N GLU A 1010 -7.50 15.28 15.62
CA GLU A 1010 -8.41 16.14 16.39
C GLU A 1010 -7.73 16.74 17.63
N ILE A 1011 -6.89 15.96 18.32
CA ILE A 1011 -6.07 16.44 19.44
C ILE A 1011 -5.08 17.53 18.98
N LEU A 1012 -4.47 17.39 17.80
CA LEU A 1012 -3.57 18.41 17.24
C LEU A 1012 -4.32 19.67 16.78
N LYS A 1013 -5.50 19.52 16.17
CA LYS A 1013 -6.33 20.63 15.68
C LYS A 1013 -7.00 21.44 16.78
N SER A 1014 -7.30 20.83 17.93
CA SER A 1014 -7.94 21.54 19.05
C SER A 1014 -7.09 22.71 19.53
N GLY A 1015 -5.78 22.71 19.24
CA GLY A 1015 -4.84 23.75 19.66
C GLY A 1015 -4.60 23.78 21.16
N ARG A 1016 -5.23 22.87 21.90
CA ARG A 1016 -5.27 22.81 23.38
C ARG A 1016 -4.11 22.03 23.99
N VAL A 1017 -3.32 21.30 23.21
CA VAL A 1017 -2.13 20.57 23.71
C VAL A 1017 -0.87 21.41 23.56
N VAL A 1018 -0.78 22.49 24.33
CA VAL A 1018 0.38 23.39 24.38
C VAL A 1018 1.62 22.62 24.88
N GLU A 1019 1.42 21.63 25.76
CA GLU A 1019 2.41 20.70 26.32
C GLU A 1019 3.21 20.02 25.22
N LEU A 1020 2.55 19.46 24.21
CA LEU A 1020 3.22 18.74 23.11
C LEU A 1020 4.08 19.68 22.27
N LYS A 1021 3.66 20.93 22.06
CA LYS A 1021 4.45 21.93 21.34
C LYS A 1021 5.70 22.33 22.13
N LEU A 1022 5.57 22.50 23.45
CA LEU A 1022 6.67 22.81 24.36
C LEU A 1022 7.63 21.64 24.57
N MET A 1023 7.11 20.41 24.60
CA MET A 1023 7.88 19.18 24.78
C MET A 1023 8.48 18.64 23.48
N SER A 1024 8.03 19.07 22.30
CA SER A 1024 8.56 18.58 21.02
C SER A 1024 10.09 18.66 20.90
N PRO A 1025 10.77 19.73 21.33
CA PRO A 1025 12.23 19.79 21.35
C PRO A 1025 12.88 18.81 22.34
N LEU A 1026 12.26 18.55 23.50
CA LEU A 1026 12.70 17.54 24.47
C LEU A 1026 12.55 16.12 23.94
N LEU A 1027 11.40 15.84 23.35
CA LEU A 1027 11.01 14.54 22.85
C LEU A 1027 11.87 14.14 21.64
N SER A 1028 12.19 15.08 20.75
CA SER A 1028 12.87 14.80 19.48
C SER A 1028 14.38 15.01 19.45
N ASP A 1029 15.03 15.06 20.61
CA ASP A 1029 16.48 15.23 20.71
C ASP A 1029 17.30 13.98 20.35
N GLY A 1030 16.63 12.84 20.15
CA GLY A 1030 17.24 11.55 19.79
C GLY A 1030 18.17 10.99 20.87
N LYS A 1031 18.13 11.52 22.09
CA LYS A 1031 18.96 11.08 23.22
C LYS A 1031 18.08 10.37 24.26
N PRO A 1032 18.40 9.13 24.67
CA PRO A 1032 17.63 8.44 25.69
C PRO A 1032 17.64 9.20 27.03
N LEU A 1033 16.65 8.93 27.88
CA LEU A 1033 16.64 9.44 29.25
C LEU A 1033 17.61 8.63 30.12
N SER A 1034 18.41 9.32 30.92
CA SER A 1034 19.37 8.68 31.81
C SER A 1034 18.67 7.97 32.97
N LYS A 1035 19.02 6.71 33.23
CA LYS A 1035 18.63 5.98 34.45
C LYS A 1035 19.26 6.55 35.72
N GLU A 1036 20.22 7.44 35.52
CA GLU A 1036 21.14 7.94 36.54
C GLU A 1036 20.91 9.41 36.90
N LEU A 1037 20.03 10.12 36.18
CA LEU A 1037 19.74 11.53 36.39
C LEU A 1037 18.24 11.73 36.58
N TRP A 1038 17.81 12.17 37.76
CA TRP A 1038 16.42 12.54 37.99
C TRP A 1038 16.02 13.80 37.22
N SER A 1039 16.98 14.69 36.95
CA SER A 1039 16.78 15.92 36.18
C SER A 1039 16.26 15.65 34.77
N ASP A 1040 16.71 14.58 34.12
CA ASP A 1040 16.24 14.19 32.78
C ASP A 1040 14.73 14.02 32.71
N CYS A 1041 14.12 13.41 33.74
CA CYS A 1041 12.68 13.28 33.89
C CYS A 1041 12.04 14.60 34.38
N ALA A 1042 12.68 15.28 35.33
CA ALA A 1042 12.16 16.50 35.94
C ALA A 1042 11.98 17.65 34.92
N PHE A 1043 12.79 17.73 33.86
CA PHE A 1043 12.57 18.71 32.78
C PHE A 1043 11.26 18.48 31.99
N PHE A 1044 10.78 17.23 31.88
CA PHE A 1044 9.46 16.95 31.30
C PHE A 1044 8.35 17.47 32.20
N VAL A 1045 8.46 17.23 33.51
CA VAL A 1045 7.50 17.74 34.50
C VAL A 1045 7.51 19.28 34.51
N LEU A 1046 8.68 19.90 34.47
CA LEU A 1046 8.84 21.36 34.40
C LEU A 1046 8.18 21.94 33.14
N THR A 1047 8.35 21.29 31.99
CA THR A 1047 7.73 21.72 30.72
C THR A 1047 6.21 21.62 30.78
N LYS A 1048 5.69 20.59 31.44
CA LYS A 1048 4.25 20.45 31.67
C LYS A 1048 3.71 21.58 32.55
N LYS A 1049 4.42 21.94 33.63
CA LYS A 1049 4.06 23.10 34.47
C LYS A 1049 4.09 24.41 33.68
N LEU A 1050 5.07 24.59 32.79
CA LEU A 1050 5.12 25.75 31.90
C LEU A 1050 3.90 25.84 30.96
N ALA A 1051 3.43 24.70 30.42
CA ALA A 1051 2.24 24.66 29.57
C ALA A 1051 0.98 25.17 30.29
N HIS A 1052 0.88 24.94 31.59
CA HIS A 1052 -0.20 25.41 32.46
C HIS A 1052 -0.03 26.89 32.87
N MET A 1053 1.05 27.56 32.43
CA MET A 1053 1.34 28.96 32.69
C MET A 1053 1.64 29.71 31.37
N PRO A 1054 0.68 29.81 30.44
CA PRO A 1054 0.90 30.37 29.10
C PRO A 1054 1.40 31.82 29.10
N ASP A 1055 1.11 32.58 30.17
CA ASP A 1055 1.56 33.97 30.32
C ASP A 1055 3.00 34.11 30.81
N LEU A 1056 3.65 33.05 31.28
CA LEU A 1056 4.97 33.14 31.88
C LEU A 1056 6.03 33.52 30.84
N ALA A 1057 6.02 32.90 29.65
CA ALA A 1057 6.99 33.20 28.61
C ALA A 1057 6.91 34.67 28.14
N PRO A 1058 5.73 35.22 27.79
CA PRO A 1058 5.58 36.64 27.45
C PRO A 1058 5.99 37.62 28.55
N LYS A 1059 5.86 37.24 29.84
CA LYS A 1059 6.23 38.10 30.98
C LYS A 1059 7.72 38.07 31.29
N VAL A 1060 8.37 36.93 31.09
CA VAL A 1060 9.78 36.72 31.48
C VAL A 1060 10.74 37.13 30.38
N GLN A 1061 10.47 36.77 29.12
CA GLN A 1061 11.26 37.10 27.92
C GLN A 1061 12.78 36.92 28.07
N ALA A 1062 13.21 35.77 28.61
CA ALA A 1062 14.61 35.49 28.87
C ALA A 1062 15.00 34.04 28.55
N ILE A 1063 16.29 33.82 28.31
CA ILE A 1063 16.86 32.49 28.08
C ILE A 1063 17.64 32.03 29.32
N TYR A 1064 17.29 30.86 29.84
CA TYR A 1064 17.92 30.26 31.01
C TYR A 1064 18.73 29.03 30.61
N GLU A 1065 20.04 29.01 30.91
CA GLU A 1065 20.88 27.82 30.80
C GLU A 1065 20.92 27.11 32.16
N TRP A 1066 20.63 25.81 32.21
CA TRP A 1066 20.69 24.99 33.41
C TRP A 1066 21.88 24.04 33.31
N ARG A 1067 22.76 24.07 34.30
CA ARG A 1067 23.90 23.15 34.44
C ARG A 1067 23.65 22.23 35.63
N ILE A 1068 23.33 20.97 35.34
CA ILE A 1068 23.03 19.98 36.36
C ILE A 1068 24.30 19.25 36.76
N LEU A 1069 24.55 19.18 38.07
CA LEU A 1069 25.71 18.52 38.64
C LEU A 1069 25.34 17.14 39.18
N LYS A 1070 26.27 16.18 39.07
CA LYS A 1070 26.22 14.89 39.78
C LYS A 1070 27.60 14.62 40.38
N GLY A 1071 27.67 14.50 41.71
CA GLY A 1071 28.95 14.34 42.42
C GLY A 1071 29.92 15.50 42.19
N GLY A 1072 29.41 16.74 42.09
CA GLY A 1072 30.22 17.95 41.89
C GLY A 1072 30.74 18.17 40.46
N LYS A 1073 30.40 17.30 39.50
CA LYS A 1073 30.75 17.47 38.07
C LYS A 1073 29.50 17.75 37.25
N GLU A 1074 29.61 18.58 36.21
CA GLU A 1074 28.52 18.81 35.26
C GLU A 1074 28.15 17.50 34.57
N ALA A 1075 26.92 17.05 34.78
CA ALA A 1075 26.37 15.80 34.29
C ALA A 1075 25.43 16.01 33.11
N SER A 1076 24.66 17.11 33.11
CA SER A 1076 23.82 17.49 31.98
C SER A 1076 23.64 19.00 31.88
N LYS A 1077 23.29 19.46 30.68
CA LYS A 1077 23.04 20.87 30.38
C LYS A 1077 21.72 21.01 29.62
N TRP A 1078 20.94 22.00 30.00
CA TRP A 1078 19.61 22.26 29.45
C TRP A 1078 19.39 23.74 29.21
N THR A 1079 18.46 24.07 28.33
CA THR A 1079 18.02 25.43 28.08
C THR A 1079 16.50 25.52 28.23
N LEU A 1080 16.05 26.52 28.99
CA LEU A 1080 14.68 26.99 29.04
C LEU A 1080 14.63 28.36 28.34
N ASP A 1081 14.13 28.38 27.11
CA ASP A 1081 14.00 29.58 26.29
C ASP A 1081 12.58 30.13 26.43
N LEU A 1082 12.44 31.27 27.11
CA LEU A 1082 11.18 31.98 27.27
C LEU A 1082 11.13 33.27 26.44
N LYS A 1083 12.08 33.48 25.52
CA LYS A 1083 12.22 34.74 24.77
C LYS A 1083 11.21 34.84 23.62
N ASN A 1084 10.82 33.70 23.05
CA ASN A 1084 9.98 33.64 21.85
C ASN A 1084 8.72 32.79 22.06
N GLY A 1085 7.55 33.33 21.69
CA GLY A 1085 6.28 32.60 21.65
C GLY A 1085 5.83 32.05 23.01
N ILE A 1086 5.47 30.76 23.04
CA ILE A 1086 5.02 30.04 24.25
C ILE A 1086 6.17 29.48 25.10
N GLY A 1087 7.42 29.62 24.64
CA GLY A 1087 8.63 29.07 25.26
C GLY A 1087 9.08 27.72 24.68
N ALA A 1088 10.24 27.23 25.09
CA ALA A 1088 10.79 25.92 24.73
C ALA A 1088 11.77 25.40 25.79
N VAL A 1089 11.81 24.08 25.99
CA VAL A 1089 12.82 23.41 26.83
C VAL A 1089 13.59 22.41 25.96
N TYR A 1090 14.92 22.39 26.04
CA TYR A 1090 15.74 21.44 25.27
C TYR A 1090 17.09 21.18 25.92
N ARG A 1091 17.72 20.03 25.60
CA ARG A 1091 19.10 19.72 26.01
C ARG A 1091 20.12 20.59 25.28
N GLY A 1092 21.20 20.94 25.97
CA GLY A 1092 22.32 21.71 25.43
C GLY A 1092 22.24 23.22 25.73
N SER A 1093 23.24 23.94 25.23
CA SER A 1093 23.32 25.40 25.34
C SER A 1093 22.29 26.10 24.44
N PRO A 1094 21.98 27.38 24.74
CA PRO A 1094 21.05 28.17 23.93
C PRO A 1094 21.38 28.19 22.45
N ARG A 1095 20.35 28.10 21.61
CA ARG A 1095 20.50 28.11 20.14
C ARG A 1095 20.68 29.53 19.57
N ASP A 1096 20.02 30.52 20.17
CA ASP A 1096 19.90 31.88 19.64
C ASP A 1096 20.53 32.93 20.59
N GLY A 1097 21.85 32.93 20.70
CA GLY A 1097 22.64 33.88 21.50
C GLY A 1097 22.97 33.39 22.91
N PRO A 1098 23.64 34.20 23.75
CA PRO A 1098 24.01 33.81 25.10
C PRO A 1098 22.78 33.73 26.03
N SER A 1099 22.82 32.86 27.04
CA SER A 1099 21.80 32.82 28.09
C SER A 1099 21.79 34.13 28.88
N ASP A 1100 20.60 34.64 29.19
CA ASP A 1100 20.43 35.79 30.08
C ASP A 1100 20.75 35.44 31.54
N CYS A 1101 20.51 34.19 31.92
CA CYS A 1101 20.73 33.66 33.26
C CYS A 1101 21.19 32.21 33.18
N ALA A 1102 22.25 31.85 33.90
CA ALA A 1102 22.72 30.47 34.02
C ALA A 1102 22.53 29.97 35.46
N VAL A 1103 21.89 28.81 35.62
CA VAL A 1103 21.51 28.22 36.90
C VAL A 1103 22.25 26.89 37.04
N THR A 1104 23.10 26.77 38.07
CA THR A 1104 23.86 25.55 38.36
C THR A 1104 23.38 24.94 39.67
N MET A 1105 23.03 23.64 39.67
CA MET A 1105 22.58 22.91 40.86
C MET A 1105 22.75 21.40 40.70
N ASP A 1106 22.75 20.66 41.81
CA ASP A 1106 22.81 19.20 41.80
C ASP A 1106 21.49 18.54 41.31
N ASP A 1107 21.61 17.36 40.71
CA ASP A 1107 20.54 16.59 40.07
C ASP A 1107 19.33 16.27 40.98
N ASP A 1108 19.59 15.83 42.21
CA ASP A 1108 18.57 15.54 43.21
C ASP A 1108 17.91 16.81 43.76
N ILE A 1109 18.65 17.92 43.91
CA ILE A 1109 18.10 19.22 44.29
C ILE A 1109 17.13 19.71 43.22
N PHE A 1110 17.52 19.63 41.94
CA PHE A 1110 16.63 20.02 40.84
C PHE A 1110 15.36 19.17 40.82
N ALA A 1111 15.50 17.86 40.97
CA ALA A 1111 14.36 16.95 41.00
C ALA A 1111 13.42 17.24 42.18
N ASN A 1112 13.97 17.47 43.37
CA ASN A 1112 13.20 17.83 44.56
C ASN A 1112 12.52 19.21 44.44
N LEU A 1113 13.18 20.18 43.81
CA LEU A 1113 12.61 21.50 43.51
C LEU A 1113 11.42 21.38 42.54
N VAL A 1114 11.58 20.61 41.45
CA VAL A 1114 10.49 20.37 40.48
C VAL A 1114 9.34 19.59 41.14
N ALA A 1115 9.65 18.63 42.01
CA ALA A 1115 8.65 17.87 42.77
C ALA A 1115 7.96 18.67 43.88
N GLY A 1116 8.39 19.90 44.15
CA GLY A 1116 7.84 20.74 45.24
C GLY A 1116 8.25 20.30 46.64
N ARG A 1117 9.24 19.41 46.77
CA ARG A 1117 9.79 18.94 48.06
C ARG A 1117 10.72 19.95 48.72
N VAL A 1118 11.17 20.96 47.96
CA VAL A 1118 11.98 22.09 48.43
C VAL A 1118 11.38 23.36 47.84
N THR A 1119 11.21 24.39 48.66
CA THR A 1119 10.67 25.66 48.18
C THR A 1119 11.69 26.38 47.28
N PRO A 1120 11.25 27.16 46.29
CA PRO A 1120 12.16 27.87 45.39
C PRO A 1120 13.08 28.83 46.15
N GLN A 1121 12.56 29.49 47.17
CA GLN A 1121 13.33 30.41 48.01
C GLN A 1121 14.48 29.69 48.73
N VAL A 1122 14.25 28.48 49.24
CA VAL A 1122 15.29 27.67 49.90
C VAL A 1122 16.28 27.12 48.88
N ALA A 1123 15.78 26.61 47.74
CA ALA A 1123 16.65 26.09 46.68
C ALA A 1123 17.60 27.16 46.13
N PHE A 1124 17.04 28.29 45.68
CA PHE A 1124 17.80 29.36 45.03
C PHE A 1124 18.76 30.11 45.98
N SER A 1125 18.51 30.09 47.29
CA SER A 1125 19.40 30.71 48.28
C SER A 1125 20.52 29.79 48.78
N LYS A 1126 20.28 28.47 48.91
CA LYS A 1126 21.23 27.55 49.55
C LYS A 1126 21.94 26.59 48.59
N PHE A 1127 21.26 26.15 47.54
CA PHE A 1127 21.70 25.01 46.72
C PHE A 1127 21.95 25.34 45.25
N VAL A 1128 21.80 26.61 44.87
CA VAL A 1128 21.89 27.08 43.49
C VAL A 1128 22.97 28.12 43.35
N LYS A 1129 23.77 27.98 42.29
CA LYS A 1129 24.65 29.05 41.83
C LYS A 1129 24.02 29.70 40.59
N VAL A 1130 23.74 31.01 40.68
CA VAL A 1130 23.19 31.82 39.58
C VAL A 1130 24.26 32.75 39.01
N GLU A 1131 24.47 32.68 37.69
CA GLU A 1131 25.38 33.52 36.91
C GLU A 1131 24.58 34.33 35.86
N GLY A 1132 25.04 35.53 35.49
CA GLY A 1132 24.28 36.44 34.61
C GLY A 1132 23.32 37.37 35.37
N LYS A 1133 22.14 37.66 34.80
CA LYS A 1133 21.12 38.54 35.39
C LYS A 1133 20.38 37.84 36.54
N LYS A 1134 20.87 37.99 37.77
CA LYS A 1134 20.38 37.25 38.95
C LYS A 1134 18.90 37.51 39.27
N GLU A 1135 18.41 38.71 38.99
CA GLU A 1135 17.00 39.12 39.13
C GLU A 1135 16.03 38.30 38.27
N LEU A 1136 16.52 37.57 37.27
CA LEU A 1136 15.72 36.67 36.46
C LEU A 1136 15.46 35.31 37.13
N ALA A 1137 16.27 34.91 38.12
CA ALA A 1137 16.07 33.66 38.85
C ALA A 1137 14.75 33.68 39.64
N ASP A 1138 14.44 34.79 40.30
CA ASP A 1138 13.20 34.96 41.06
C ASP A 1138 11.94 34.87 40.18
N LYS A 1139 12.06 35.27 38.90
CA LYS A 1139 10.95 35.18 37.94
C LYS A 1139 10.56 33.74 37.57
N LEU A 1140 11.42 32.76 37.88
CA LEU A 1140 11.12 31.34 37.68
C LEU A 1140 10.43 30.69 38.88
N HIS A 1141 10.41 31.33 40.05
CA HIS A 1141 9.77 30.78 41.25
C HIS A 1141 8.34 30.26 41.00
N PRO A 1142 7.47 30.93 40.22
CA PRO A 1142 6.14 30.42 39.92
C PRO A 1142 6.10 29.00 39.34
N LEU A 1143 7.10 28.58 38.55
CA LEU A 1143 7.17 27.23 37.96
C LEU A 1143 7.32 26.11 39.00
N PHE A 1144 7.75 26.46 40.21
CA PHE A 1144 8.16 25.51 41.24
C PHE A 1144 7.24 25.52 42.47
N LEU A 1145 6.26 26.42 42.52
CA LEU A 1145 5.24 26.45 43.57
C LEU A 1145 4.14 25.40 43.29
N SER A 1146 3.91 24.46 44.21
CA SER A 1146 2.75 23.53 44.16
C SER A 1146 1.51 24.25 44.69
N ALA A 1147 0.31 24.22 44.11
CA ALA A 1147 -0.28 23.40 43.07
C ALA A 1147 -0.94 24.31 42.01
N SER A 1148 -0.19 24.67 40.97
CA SER A 1148 -0.88 24.93 39.69
C SER A 1148 -1.56 23.62 39.34
N LYS A 1149 -2.89 23.62 39.27
CA LYS A 1149 -3.69 22.43 38.94
C LYS A 1149 -3.17 21.87 37.61
N LEU A 1150 -2.34 20.83 37.69
CA LEU A 1150 -2.05 19.90 36.60
C LEU A 1150 -3.27 19.02 36.37
#